data_AF-C0ELX8-F1
#
_entry.id   AF-C0ELX8-F1
#
_cell.length_a   1.000
_cell.length_b   1.000
_cell.length_c   1.000
_cell.angle_alpha   90.00
_cell.angle_beta   90.00
_cell.angle_gamma   90.00
#
_symmetry.space_group_name_H-M   'P 1'
#
loop_
_entity.id
_entity.type
_entity.pdbx_description
1 polymer ?
#
loop_
_entity_poly.entity_id
_entity_poly.type
_entity_poly.pdbx_seq_one_letter_code
_entity_poly.pdbx_strand_id
1 'polypeptide(L)'
;MNVQDLINEGIELFENKEFDEAIAKLNQALDGIEDKNSKIQEQNNAQFWLGRCYLEQAMKAKDKESEQLFEQAVEHFQRSLEFAEQLENKQNSIQQQIYAQSWLGRCYFEQAMQAEGENSERLFEQAVKHRKERLRLAEQLKGENGTQEQIFARYWLGRCYLEQAMKAEGSDSERLFEHAMEQFQERLRLAEQLKGKNGTQKQINAKYWLGHCYFEQAMRVREEKFKEAIESFEEALELSENLPPSGNKQNNKKRIYLYLRKIYLHQEKWEEYFKWKKQEIQEKLFENNGEGLTSAVSTILAVLNISPIELGSTPLAHYTSPSVCEKLFGIIHDKNDVNNKGKDPVDKQKANPMRIGSSTYMNDPTEGEGLLELLNLQDLELENKADCPDYNAFFTCFSSRVNDLNQFRLYGKENSVEASGCCLVFNKKVRWLKGSNVLESFRRLTDKSDEAPETSAEVSDILAVNLPLYQVAYIAYKDEYIAEEKCRIWLPNKDNPNFGIRLKSFGNKGWHEYRIGKLEEALKQLIRIFKGKANISDEDRKALEYIRYLFKDFAFRDEEEFRLLKIEQIGSKDIKYCQDTKSVYLPYADIRDIVDEVILGTNYEKSGKERKAEVFQHLMRKHYPNVKVSRSSLPINANPPIKKD
;
A
#
# COMPACT_ATOMS: atom_id res chain seq x y z
N MET A 1 -19.67 28.61 -35.09
CA MET A 1 -18.79 27.46 -34.82
C MET A 1 -19.42 26.27 -35.50
N ASN A 2 -18.68 25.43 -36.21
CA ASN A 2 -19.30 24.26 -36.84
C ASN A 2 -19.54 23.17 -35.76
N VAL A 3 -20.41 22.19 -36.04
CA VAL A 3 -20.75 21.12 -35.08
C VAL A 3 -19.52 20.34 -34.60
N GLN A 4 -18.56 20.09 -35.49
CA GLN A 4 -17.35 19.33 -35.16
C GLN A 4 -16.43 20.10 -34.19
N ASP A 5 -16.33 21.42 -34.33
CA ASP A 5 -15.57 22.27 -33.42
C ASP A 5 -16.14 22.20 -32.00
N LEU A 6 -17.48 22.21 -31.86
CA LEU A 6 -18.16 22.08 -30.56
C LEU A 6 -17.93 20.70 -29.93
N ILE A 7 -17.92 19.63 -30.74
CA ILE A 7 -17.58 18.29 -30.25
C ILE A 7 -16.14 18.26 -29.75
N ASN A 8 -15.19 18.83 -30.50
CA ASN A 8 -13.79 18.87 -30.11
C ASN A 8 -13.58 19.68 -28.81
N GLU A 9 -14.25 20.83 -28.67
CA GLU A 9 -14.25 21.62 -27.43
C GLU A 9 -14.81 20.81 -26.25
N GLY A 10 -15.90 20.07 -26.47
CA GLY A 10 -16.45 19.16 -25.46
C GLY A 10 -15.49 18.05 -25.04
N ILE A 11 -14.69 17.51 -25.97
CA ILE A 11 -13.65 16.51 -25.68
C ILE A 11 -12.52 17.12 -24.84
N GLU A 12 -12.07 18.33 -25.19
CA GLU A 12 -11.02 19.03 -24.45
C GLU A 12 -11.45 19.32 -23.01
N LEU A 13 -12.70 19.77 -22.81
CA LEU A 13 -13.28 19.97 -21.49
C LEU A 13 -13.36 18.65 -20.70
N PHE A 14 -13.74 17.55 -21.36
CA PHE A 14 -13.73 16.22 -20.74
C PHE A 14 -12.32 15.82 -20.28
N GLU A 15 -11.29 16.04 -21.11
CA GLU A 15 -9.89 15.75 -20.77
C GLU A 15 -9.41 16.60 -19.58
N ASN A 16 -9.89 17.83 -19.46
CA ASN A 16 -9.67 18.73 -18.31
C ASN A 16 -10.52 18.37 -17.06
N LYS A 17 -11.37 17.34 -17.15
CA LYS A 17 -12.29 16.88 -16.08
C LYS A 17 -13.40 17.89 -15.75
N GLU A 18 -13.72 18.79 -16.67
CA GLU A 18 -14.81 19.78 -16.62
C GLU A 18 -16.07 19.17 -17.27
N PHE A 19 -16.69 18.21 -16.57
CA PHE A 19 -17.72 17.35 -17.17
C PHE A 19 -19.04 18.07 -17.44
N ASP A 20 -19.45 19.01 -16.59
CA ASP A 20 -20.72 19.73 -16.78
C ASP A 20 -20.64 20.67 -17.99
N GLU A 21 -19.50 21.34 -18.15
CA GLU A 21 -19.18 22.18 -19.30
C GLU A 21 -19.07 21.35 -20.58
N ALA A 22 -18.39 20.19 -20.52
CA ALA A 22 -18.32 19.25 -21.63
C ALA A 22 -19.72 18.79 -22.07
N ILE A 23 -20.60 18.43 -21.13
CA ILE A 23 -21.98 18.04 -21.40
C ILE A 23 -22.74 19.18 -22.08
N ALA A 24 -22.63 20.41 -21.58
CA ALA A 24 -23.30 21.56 -22.18
C ALA A 24 -22.85 21.79 -23.64
N LYS A 25 -21.55 21.68 -23.91
CA LYS A 25 -20.98 21.83 -25.26
C LYS A 25 -21.39 20.71 -26.21
N LEU A 26 -21.40 19.47 -25.75
CA LEU A 26 -21.81 18.32 -26.56
C LEU A 26 -23.32 18.36 -26.88
N ASN A 27 -24.15 18.81 -25.95
CA ASN A 27 -25.58 19.06 -26.23
C ASN A 27 -25.76 20.21 -27.22
N GLN A 28 -25.00 21.30 -27.08
CA GLN A 28 -24.99 22.39 -28.06
C GLN A 28 -24.59 21.89 -29.46
N ALA A 29 -23.64 20.97 -29.54
CA ALA A 29 -23.25 20.36 -30.81
C ALA A 29 -24.40 19.56 -31.43
N LEU A 30 -25.12 18.74 -30.63
CA LEU A 30 -26.27 17.97 -31.08
C LEU A 30 -27.43 18.85 -31.56
N ASP A 31 -27.70 19.95 -30.85
CA ASP A 31 -28.74 20.92 -31.21
C ASP A 31 -28.39 21.68 -32.50
N GLY A 32 -27.10 21.89 -32.78
CA GLY A 32 -26.60 22.52 -33.98
C GLY A 32 -26.64 21.66 -35.25
N ILE A 33 -27.08 20.40 -35.17
CA ILE A 33 -27.18 19.51 -36.33
C ILE A 33 -28.50 19.74 -37.07
N GLU A 34 -28.43 20.50 -38.16
CA GLU A 34 -29.61 20.86 -38.99
C GLU A 34 -30.19 19.66 -39.75
N ASP A 35 -29.35 18.78 -40.30
CA ASP A 35 -29.76 17.55 -40.98
C ASP A 35 -29.28 16.31 -40.23
N LYS A 36 -30.18 15.76 -39.41
CA LYS A 36 -29.93 14.56 -38.60
C LYS A 36 -29.75 13.29 -39.43
N ASN A 37 -30.15 13.27 -40.70
CA ASN A 37 -30.02 12.07 -41.54
C ASN A 37 -28.65 11.99 -42.24
N SER A 38 -27.99 13.13 -42.52
CA SER A 38 -26.65 13.13 -43.16
C SER A 38 -25.49 13.22 -42.17
N LYS A 39 -25.75 13.56 -40.90
CA LYS A 39 -24.73 13.80 -39.86
C LYS A 39 -24.72 12.73 -38.77
N ILE A 40 -24.86 11.46 -39.17
CA ILE A 40 -24.92 10.31 -38.25
C ILE A 40 -23.60 10.14 -37.48
N GLN A 41 -22.45 10.39 -38.13
CA GLN A 41 -21.15 10.24 -37.47
C GLN A 41 -20.95 11.29 -36.38
N GLU A 42 -21.30 12.55 -36.63
CA GLU A 42 -21.22 13.62 -35.62
C GLU A 42 -22.18 13.36 -34.46
N GLN A 43 -23.40 12.88 -34.74
CA GLN A 43 -24.35 12.45 -33.69
C GLN A 43 -23.80 11.30 -32.85
N ASN A 44 -23.26 10.26 -33.49
CA ASN A 44 -22.64 9.14 -32.79
C ASN A 44 -21.51 9.62 -31.86
N ASN A 45 -20.61 10.48 -32.37
CA ASN A 45 -19.49 11.01 -31.58
C ASN A 45 -19.98 11.82 -30.38
N ALA A 46 -20.95 12.73 -30.57
CA ALA A 46 -21.47 13.54 -29.48
C ALA A 46 -22.18 12.70 -28.41
N GLN A 47 -23.03 11.74 -28.83
CA GLN A 47 -23.70 10.81 -27.90
C GLN A 47 -22.70 9.94 -27.14
N PHE A 48 -21.66 9.44 -27.81
CA PHE A 48 -20.61 8.66 -27.17
C PHE A 48 -19.90 9.45 -26.06
N TRP A 49 -19.53 10.70 -26.34
CA TRP A 49 -18.84 11.54 -25.35
C TRP A 49 -19.76 12.02 -24.22
N LEU A 50 -21.05 12.25 -24.48
CA LEU A 50 -22.03 12.48 -23.42
C LEU A 50 -22.11 11.29 -22.47
N GLY A 51 -22.20 10.07 -23.01
CA GLY A 51 -22.18 8.85 -22.22
C GLY A 51 -20.90 8.71 -21.37
N ARG A 52 -19.75 9.14 -21.91
CA ARG A 52 -18.47 9.18 -21.16
C ARG A 52 -18.51 10.18 -20.01
N CYS A 53 -19.03 11.39 -20.22
CA CYS A 53 -19.13 12.41 -19.16
C CYS A 53 -19.98 11.90 -17.99
N TYR A 54 -21.19 11.41 -18.29
CA TYR A 54 -22.09 10.88 -17.27
C TYR A 54 -21.51 9.66 -16.54
N LEU A 55 -20.82 8.76 -17.25
CA LEU A 55 -20.15 7.63 -16.61
C LEU A 55 -19.07 8.07 -15.61
N GLU A 56 -18.23 9.04 -15.96
CA GLU A 56 -17.20 9.56 -15.06
C GLU A 56 -17.80 10.29 -13.85
N GLN A 57 -18.90 11.02 -14.04
CA GLN A 57 -19.66 11.61 -12.93
C GLN A 57 -20.27 10.51 -12.03
N ALA A 58 -20.89 9.48 -12.62
CA ALA A 58 -21.50 8.36 -11.89
C ALA A 58 -20.49 7.61 -11.02
N MET A 59 -19.27 7.41 -11.51
CA MET A 59 -18.19 6.75 -10.76
C MET A 59 -17.70 7.56 -9.55
N LYS A 60 -17.94 8.88 -9.52
CA LYS A 60 -17.58 9.78 -8.41
C LYS A 60 -18.75 10.03 -7.44
N ALA A 61 -19.97 9.95 -7.94
CA ALA A 61 -21.19 10.10 -7.15
C ALA A 61 -21.41 8.89 -6.22
N LYS A 62 -22.36 9.03 -5.29
CA LYS A 62 -22.77 7.95 -4.37
C LYS A 62 -24.28 7.80 -4.37
N ASP A 63 -24.73 6.63 -3.94
CA ASP A 63 -26.14 6.33 -3.72
C ASP A 63 -27.00 6.61 -4.97
N LYS A 64 -28.19 7.18 -4.78
CA LYS A 64 -29.19 7.41 -5.82
C LYS A 64 -28.73 8.34 -6.95
N GLU A 65 -27.85 9.30 -6.64
CA GLU A 65 -27.29 10.20 -7.66
C GLU A 65 -26.41 9.41 -8.65
N SER A 66 -25.60 8.47 -8.13
CA SER A 66 -24.79 7.59 -8.97
C SER A 66 -25.67 6.75 -9.90
N GLU A 67 -26.75 6.16 -9.37
CA GLU A 67 -27.70 5.35 -10.17
C GLU A 67 -28.31 6.14 -11.34
N GLN A 68 -28.73 7.39 -11.10
CA GLN A 68 -29.32 8.23 -12.15
C GLN A 68 -28.32 8.62 -13.24
N LEU A 69 -27.09 9.00 -12.85
CA LEU A 69 -26.02 9.33 -13.82
C LEU A 69 -25.64 8.11 -14.66
N PHE A 70 -25.69 6.92 -14.04
CA PHE A 70 -25.47 5.66 -14.72
C PHE A 70 -26.55 5.32 -15.75
N GLU A 71 -27.83 5.59 -15.45
CA GLU A 71 -28.93 5.47 -16.41
C GLU A 71 -28.73 6.41 -17.60
N GLN A 72 -28.34 7.67 -17.36
CA GLN A 72 -28.04 8.64 -18.42
C GLN A 72 -26.87 8.18 -19.30
N ALA A 73 -25.79 7.68 -18.69
CA ALA A 73 -24.67 7.14 -19.43
C ALA A 73 -25.10 5.98 -20.35
N VAL A 74 -25.92 5.06 -19.85
CA VAL A 74 -26.47 3.95 -20.63
C VAL A 74 -27.33 4.46 -21.79
N GLU A 75 -28.24 5.41 -21.57
CA GLU A 75 -29.08 5.99 -22.63
C GLU A 75 -28.25 6.57 -23.78
N HIS A 76 -27.24 7.37 -23.45
CA HIS A 76 -26.36 7.98 -24.44
C HIS A 76 -25.53 6.95 -25.21
N PHE A 77 -25.00 5.92 -24.54
CA PHE A 77 -24.29 4.84 -25.25
C PHE A 77 -25.22 3.95 -26.08
N GLN A 78 -26.47 3.75 -25.66
CA GLN A 78 -27.47 3.04 -26.45
C GLN A 78 -27.77 3.79 -27.75
N ARG A 79 -27.89 5.12 -27.66
CA ARG A 79 -28.11 5.98 -28.82
C ARG A 79 -26.89 6.04 -29.74
N SER A 80 -25.69 6.07 -29.17
CA SER A 80 -24.44 5.92 -29.92
C SER A 80 -24.40 4.58 -30.67
N LEU A 81 -24.82 3.48 -30.03
CA LEU A 81 -24.91 2.17 -30.69
C LEU A 81 -25.88 2.19 -31.88
N GLU A 82 -27.09 2.75 -31.70
CA GLU A 82 -28.09 2.88 -32.76
C GLU A 82 -27.56 3.68 -33.96
N PHE A 83 -26.82 4.77 -33.72
CA PHE A 83 -26.19 5.54 -34.80
C PHE A 83 -25.04 4.78 -35.44
N ALA A 84 -24.24 4.05 -34.67
CA ALA A 84 -23.16 3.24 -35.19
C ALA A 84 -23.66 2.16 -36.17
N GLU A 85 -24.81 1.54 -35.89
CA GLU A 85 -25.47 0.57 -36.77
C GLU A 85 -25.93 1.15 -38.11
N GLN A 86 -26.21 2.46 -38.16
CA GLN A 86 -26.69 3.16 -39.36
C GLN A 86 -25.56 3.72 -40.26
N LEU A 87 -24.30 3.62 -39.85
CA LEU A 87 -23.17 4.13 -40.63
C LEU A 87 -22.97 3.35 -41.94
N GLU A 88 -22.92 4.05 -43.07
CA GLU A 88 -22.78 3.45 -44.42
C GLU A 88 -21.48 2.63 -44.59
N ASN A 89 -20.37 3.11 -44.01
CA ASN A 89 -19.12 2.38 -44.03
C ASN A 89 -19.19 1.22 -43.03
N LYS A 90 -19.41 0.01 -43.54
CA LYS A 90 -19.55 -1.22 -42.73
C LYS A 90 -18.38 -1.45 -41.75
N GLN A 91 -17.14 -1.17 -42.14
CA GLN A 91 -15.99 -1.36 -41.26
C GLN A 91 -15.98 -0.35 -40.11
N ASN A 92 -16.26 0.92 -40.42
CA ASN A 92 -16.40 1.96 -39.40
C ASN A 92 -17.61 1.68 -38.49
N SER A 93 -18.74 1.27 -39.05
CA SER A 93 -19.95 0.85 -38.32
C SER A 93 -19.62 -0.21 -37.28
N ILE A 94 -18.97 -1.32 -37.68
CA ILE A 94 -18.58 -2.38 -36.75
C ILE A 94 -17.65 -1.86 -35.64
N GLN A 95 -16.67 -1.01 -35.99
CA GLN A 95 -15.74 -0.46 -35.00
C GLN A 95 -16.46 0.44 -33.98
N GLN A 96 -17.38 1.29 -34.44
CA GLN A 96 -18.18 2.17 -33.58
C GLN A 96 -19.13 1.37 -32.69
N GLN A 97 -19.76 0.31 -33.23
CA GLN A 97 -20.57 -0.61 -32.44
C GLN A 97 -19.73 -1.30 -31.35
N ILE A 98 -18.51 -1.76 -31.66
CA ILE A 98 -17.58 -2.34 -30.69
C ILE A 98 -17.29 -1.35 -29.53
N TYR A 99 -17.09 -0.07 -29.85
CA TYR A 99 -16.90 0.95 -28.83
C TYR A 99 -18.17 1.13 -27.99
N ALA A 100 -19.34 1.37 -28.59
CA ALA A 100 -20.57 1.54 -27.82
C ALA A 100 -20.89 0.33 -26.93
N GLN A 101 -20.77 -0.90 -27.45
CA GLN A 101 -20.92 -2.15 -26.68
C GLN A 101 -19.89 -2.25 -25.54
N SER A 102 -18.66 -1.79 -25.75
CA SER A 102 -17.63 -1.75 -24.71
C SER A 102 -18.02 -0.88 -23.53
N TRP A 103 -18.63 0.27 -23.80
CA TRP A 103 -18.97 1.26 -22.78
C TRP A 103 -20.30 0.96 -22.10
N LEU A 104 -21.30 0.46 -22.83
CA LEU A 104 -22.51 -0.14 -22.23
C LEU A 104 -22.12 -1.24 -21.24
N GLY A 105 -21.29 -2.20 -21.70
CA GLY A 105 -20.78 -3.26 -20.83
C GLY A 105 -19.88 -2.76 -19.69
N ARG A 106 -19.34 -1.53 -19.75
CA ARG A 106 -18.60 -0.93 -18.63
C ARG A 106 -19.56 -0.28 -17.64
N CYS A 107 -20.58 0.45 -18.09
CA CYS A 107 -21.58 1.06 -17.22
C CYS A 107 -22.23 0.01 -16.31
N TYR A 108 -22.74 -1.08 -16.90
CA TYR A 108 -23.33 -2.16 -16.14
C TYR A 108 -22.35 -2.88 -15.21
N PHE A 109 -21.09 -3.05 -15.63
CA PHE A 109 -20.06 -3.65 -14.79
C PHE A 109 -19.76 -2.80 -13.55
N GLU A 110 -19.56 -1.49 -13.72
CA GLU A 110 -19.27 -0.59 -12.59
C GLU A 110 -20.47 -0.46 -11.65
N GLN A 111 -21.70 -0.36 -12.18
CA GLN A 111 -22.94 -0.43 -11.39
C GLN A 111 -23.00 -1.74 -10.59
N ALA A 112 -22.72 -2.88 -11.24
CA ALA A 112 -22.73 -4.19 -10.59
C ALA A 112 -21.69 -4.27 -9.46
N MET A 113 -20.53 -3.63 -9.60
CA MET A 113 -19.53 -3.58 -8.53
C MET A 113 -20.05 -2.84 -7.29
N GLN A 114 -20.86 -1.79 -7.47
CA GLN A 114 -21.45 -0.98 -6.40
C GLN A 114 -22.72 -1.59 -5.80
N ALA A 115 -23.44 -2.42 -6.56
CA ALA A 115 -24.64 -3.10 -6.10
C ALA A 115 -24.35 -4.37 -5.28
N GLU A 116 -25.37 -4.82 -4.54
CA GLU A 116 -25.36 -6.05 -3.74
C GLU A 116 -26.54 -6.97 -4.13
N GLY A 117 -26.43 -8.26 -3.82
CA GLY A 117 -27.48 -9.26 -4.03
C GLY A 117 -27.92 -9.41 -5.50
N GLU A 118 -29.21 -9.70 -5.70
CA GLU A 118 -29.80 -9.96 -7.03
C GLU A 118 -29.65 -8.78 -8.01
N ASN A 119 -29.60 -7.53 -7.51
CA ASN A 119 -29.37 -6.38 -8.38
C ASN A 119 -27.98 -6.42 -9.00
N SER A 120 -26.95 -6.76 -8.20
CA SER A 120 -25.59 -6.94 -8.71
C SER A 120 -25.52 -8.03 -9.77
N GLU A 121 -26.22 -9.15 -9.56
CA GLU A 121 -26.24 -10.28 -10.50
C GLU A 121 -26.85 -9.88 -11.85
N ARG A 122 -28.05 -9.27 -11.83
CA ARG A 122 -28.72 -8.79 -13.06
C ARG A 122 -27.88 -7.79 -13.85
N LEU A 123 -27.20 -6.87 -13.15
CA LEU A 123 -26.32 -5.90 -13.79
C LEU A 123 -25.11 -6.58 -14.44
N PHE A 124 -24.53 -7.58 -13.79
CA PHE A 124 -23.47 -8.37 -14.41
C PHE A 124 -23.96 -9.18 -15.62
N GLU A 125 -25.18 -9.70 -15.61
CA GLU A 125 -25.77 -10.36 -16.79
C GLU A 125 -25.88 -9.40 -17.99
N GLN A 126 -26.31 -8.15 -17.75
CA GLN A 126 -26.32 -7.11 -18.79
C GLN A 126 -24.89 -6.80 -19.28
N ALA A 127 -23.93 -6.66 -18.36
CA ALA A 127 -22.53 -6.46 -18.73
C ALA A 127 -22.04 -7.61 -19.64
N VAL A 128 -22.24 -8.86 -19.25
CA VAL A 128 -21.88 -10.04 -20.03
C VAL A 128 -22.55 -10.04 -21.41
N LYS A 129 -23.83 -9.67 -21.51
CA LYS A 129 -24.55 -9.57 -22.78
C LYS A 129 -23.87 -8.61 -23.75
N HIS A 130 -23.58 -7.38 -23.32
CA HIS A 130 -22.89 -6.40 -24.15
C HIS A 130 -21.46 -6.82 -24.52
N ARG A 131 -20.74 -7.47 -23.59
CA ARG A 131 -19.39 -8.00 -23.86
C ARG A 131 -19.40 -9.17 -24.86
N LYS A 132 -20.42 -10.03 -24.84
CA LYS A 132 -20.60 -11.12 -25.83
C LYS A 132 -20.87 -10.55 -27.21
N GLU A 133 -21.74 -9.53 -27.32
CA GLU A 133 -22.00 -8.89 -28.61
C GLU A 133 -20.76 -8.19 -29.16
N ARG A 134 -19.99 -7.51 -28.29
CA ARG A 134 -18.68 -6.97 -28.68
C ARG A 134 -17.74 -8.05 -29.23
N LEU A 135 -17.65 -9.21 -28.57
CA LEU A 135 -16.81 -10.31 -29.03
C LEU A 135 -17.24 -10.77 -30.43
N ARG A 136 -18.55 -10.94 -30.65
CA ARG A 136 -19.12 -11.31 -31.95
C ARG A 136 -18.79 -10.30 -33.05
N LEU A 137 -18.81 -9.01 -32.76
CA LEU A 137 -18.41 -7.96 -33.70
C LEU A 137 -16.90 -7.99 -33.96
N ALA A 138 -16.08 -8.19 -32.92
CA ALA A 138 -14.63 -8.30 -33.05
C ALA A 138 -14.19 -9.50 -33.90
N GLU A 139 -14.93 -10.61 -33.87
CA GLU A 139 -14.72 -11.77 -34.74
C GLU A 139 -14.98 -11.49 -36.22
N GLN A 140 -15.75 -10.45 -36.55
CA GLN A 140 -15.99 -10.03 -37.93
C GLN A 140 -14.86 -9.15 -38.50
N LEU A 141 -14.00 -8.59 -37.63
CA LEU A 141 -12.85 -7.81 -38.04
C LEU A 141 -11.71 -8.72 -38.50
N LYS A 142 -11.01 -8.32 -39.57
CA LYS A 142 -9.91 -9.09 -40.16
C LYS A 142 -8.55 -8.58 -39.65
N GLY A 143 -7.57 -9.48 -39.67
CA GLY A 143 -6.18 -9.17 -39.36
C GLY A 143 -5.95 -8.89 -37.87
N GLU A 144 -4.81 -8.27 -37.58
CA GLU A 144 -4.34 -8.06 -36.21
C GLU A 144 -5.33 -7.23 -35.36
N ASN A 145 -6.02 -6.24 -35.97
CA ASN A 145 -7.02 -5.44 -35.27
C ASN A 145 -8.16 -6.31 -34.69
N GLY A 146 -8.67 -7.26 -35.46
CA GLY A 146 -9.70 -8.18 -34.99
C GLY A 146 -9.21 -9.05 -33.84
N THR A 147 -8.00 -9.60 -33.94
CA THR A 147 -7.37 -10.37 -32.85
C THR A 147 -7.22 -9.52 -31.58
N GLN A 148 -6.78 -8.27 -31.70
CA GLN A 148 -6.62 -7.37 -30.55
C GLN A 148 -7.97 -7.03 -29.88
N GLU A 149 -9.02 -6.77 -30.68
CA GLU A 149 -10.36 -6.51 -30.16
C GLU A 149 -10.96 -7.74 -29.47
N GLN A 150 -10.76 -8.94 -30.02
CA GLN A 150 -11.18 -10.19 -29.38
C GLN A 150 -10.46 -10.41 -28.05
N ILE A 151 -9.14 -10.17 -27.98
CA ILE A 151 -8.37 -10.25 -26.72
C ILE A 151 -8.96 -9.32 -25.66
N PHE A 152 -9.35 -8.10 -26.04
CA PHE A 152 -9.93 -7.14 -25.11
C PHE A 152 -11.35 -7.53 -24.68
N ALA A 153 -12.19 -7.99 -25.61
CA ALA A 153 -13.53 -8.47 -25.30
C ALA A 153 -13.50 -9.66 -24.33
N ARG A 154 -12.61 -10.64 -24.59
CA ARG A 154 -12.40 -11.81 -23.71
C ARG A 154 -11.86 -11.42 -22.34
N TYR A 155 -10.98 -10.42 -22.27
CA TYR A 155 -10.54 -9.89 -20.97
C TYR A 155 -11.71 -9.43 -20.11
N TRP A 156 -12.61 -8.63 -20.67
CA TRP A 156 -13.74 -8.10 -19.92
C TRP A 156 -14.81 -9.15 -19.63
N LEU A 157 -15.06 -10.10 -20.53
CA LEU A 157 -15.92 -11.25 -20.23
C LEU A 157 -15.38 -12.06 -19.05
N GLY A 158 -14.10 -12.41 -19.09
CA GLY A 158 -13.45 -13.12 -17.99
C GLY A 158 -13.52 -12.36 -16.67
N ARG A 159 -13.32 -11.02 -16.71
CA ARG A 159 -13.47 -10.15 -15.53
C ARG A 159 -14.91 -10.13 -15.00
N CYS A 160 -15.92 -10.03 -15.87
CA CYS A 160 -17.33 -10.05 -15.42
C CYS A 160 -17.67 -11.37 -14.71
N TYR A 161 -17.25 -12.51 -15.27
CA TYR A 161 -17.50 -13.81 -14.63
C TYR A 161 -16.70 -13.99 -13.35
N LEU A 162 -15.45 -13.53 -13.29
CA LEU A 162 -14.64 -13.59 -12.08
C LEU A 162 -15.28 -12.79 -10.93
N GLU A 163 -15.67 -11.54 -11.17
CA GLU A 163 -16.30 -10.72 -10.11
C GLU A 163 -17.65 -11.31 -9.67
N GLN A 164 -18.45 -11.86 -10.59
CA GLN A 164 -19.66 -12.61 -10.23
C GLN A 164 -19.32 -13.82 -9.36
N ALA A 165 -18.33 -14.63 -9.75
CA ALA A 165 -17.89 -15.79 -9.00
C ALA A 165 -17.43 -15.42 -7.58
N MET A 166 -16.79 -14.24 -7.44
CA MET A 166 -16.33 -13.73 -6.16
C MET A 166 -17.47 -13.31 -5.22
N LYS A 167 -18.62 -12.92 -5.77
CA LYS A 167 -19.84 -12.54 -5.02
C LYS A 167 -20.83 -13.69 -4.83
N ALA A 168 -20.79 -14.72 -5.66
CA ALA A 168 -21.66 -15.89 -5.58
C ALA A 168 -21.18 -16.92 -4.53
N GLU A 169 -22.08 -17.79 -4.10
CA GLU A 169 -21.80 -18.90 -3.18
C GLU A 169 -22.05 -20.26 -3.84
N GLY A 170 -21.47 -21.33 -3.28
CA GLY A 170 -21.75 -22.71 -3.68
C GLY A 170 -21.39 -23.04 -5.14
N SER A 171 -22.22 -23.86 -5.78
CA SER A 171 -21.98 -24.38 -7.15
C SER A 171 -22.02 -23.32 -8.24
N ASP A 172 -22.79 -22.24 -8.03
CA ASP A 172 -22.86 -21.15 -9.00
C ASP A 172 -21.53 -20.40 -9.09
N SER A 173 -20.85 -20.20 -7.95
CA SER A 173 -19.49 -19.65 -7.89
C SER A 173 -18.50 -20.51 -8.69
N GLU A 174 -18.51 -21.83 -8.51
CA GLU A 174 -17.60 -22.74 -9.23
C GLU A 174 -17.78 -22.64 -10.75
N ARG A 175 -19.04 -22.69 -11.23
CA ARG A 175 -19.35 -22.56 -12.66
C ARG A 175 -18.90 -21.22 -13.22
N LEU A 176 -19.08 -20.13 -12.47
CA LEU A 176 -18.64 -18.80 -12.90
C LEU A 176 -17.12 -18.69 -12.99
N PHE A 177 -16.38 -19.32 -12.07
CA PHE A 177 -14.92 -19.43 -12.17
C PHE A 177 -14.48 -20.18 -13.43
N GLU A 178 -15.14 -21.30 -13.77
CA GLU A 178 -14.88 -22.04 -15.01
C GLU A 178 -15.07 -21.14 -16.24
N HIS A 179 -16.19 -20.41 -16.31
CA HIS A 179 -16.44 -19.46 -17.40
C HIS A 179 -15.36 -18.38 -17.47
N ALA A 180 -14.92 -17.82 -16.32
CA ALA A 180 -13.85 -16.82 -16.28
C ALA A 180 -12.53 -17.39 -16.82
N MET A 181 -12.16 -18.60 -16.40
CA MET A 181 -10.94 -19.28 -16.84
C MET A 181 -10.97 -19.57 -18.35
N GLU A 182 -12.09 -20.07 -18.88
CA GLU A 182 -12.25 -20.30 -20.33
C GLU A 182 -11.97 -19.04 -21.15
N GLN A 183 -12.50 -17.88 -20.71
CA GLN A 183 -12.27 -16.62 -21.41
C GLN A 183 -10.80 -16.20 -21.38
N PHE A 184 -10.11 -16.36 -20.24
CA PHE A 184 -8.70 -16.00 -20.15
C PHE A 184 -7.76 -17.01 -20.84
N GLN A 185 -8.14 -18.29 -20.93
CA GLN A 185 -7.43 -19.30 -21.71
C GLN A 185 -7.51 -18.99 -23.20
N GLU A 186 -8.70 -18.66 -23.70
CA GLU A 186 -8.85 -18.31 -25.11
C GLU A 186 -8.18 -16.96 -25.43
N ARG A 187 -8.20 -16.02 -24.48
CA ARG A 187 -7.40 -14.79 -24.58
C ARG A 187 -5.90 -15.09 -24.69
N LEU A 188 -5.38 -16.04 -23.93
CA LEU A 188 -3.97 -16.45 -23.99
C LEU A 188 -3.64 -17.03 -25.37
N ARG A 189 -4.48 -17.92 -25.91
CA ARG A 189 -4.30 -18.50 -27.26
C ARG A 189 -4.24 -17.42 -28.34
N LEU A 190 -5.12 -16.42 -28.28
CA LEU A 190 -5.08 -15.29 -29.22
C LEU A 190 -3.82 -14.42 -29.03
N ALA A 191 -3.37 -14.22 -27.79
CA ALA A 191 -2.16 -13.47 -27.50
C ALA A 191 -0.88 -14.17 -27.99
N GLU A 192 -0.86 -15.50 -28.03
CA GLU A 192 0.23 -16.32 -28.59
C GLU A 192 0.34 -16.18 -30.12
N GLN A 193 -0.75 -15.82 -30.80
CA GLN A 193 -0.74 -15.56 -32.25
C GLN A 193 -0.12 -14.19 -32.59
N LEU A 194 -0.06 -13.27 -31.63
CA LEU A 194 0.53 -11.94 -31.82
C LEU A 194 2.06 -12.00 -31.69
N LYS A 195 2.76 -11.31 -32.62
CA LYS A 195 4.22 -11.27 -32.64
C LYS A 195 4.78 -10.09 -31.84
N GLY A 196 6.02 -10.24 -31.40
CA GLY A 196 6.80 -9.18 -30.75
C GLY A 196 6.31 -8.82 -29.35
N LYS A 197 6.81 -7.66 -28.86
CA LYS A 197 6.61 -7.22 -27.47
C LYS A 197 5.14 -7.09 -27.07
N ASN A 198 4.28 -6.68 -28.00
CA ASN A 198 2.83 -6.56 -27.76
C ASN A 198 2.21 -7.93 -27.43
N GLY A 199 2.51 -8.96 -28.24
CA GLY A 199 2.03 -10.33 -27.99
C GLY A 199 2.47 -10.86 -26.64
N THR A 200 3.77 -10.76 -26.32
CA THR A 200 4.32 -11.17 -25.02
C THR A 200 3.63 -10.43 -23.86
N GLN A 201 3.38 -9.13 -23.97
CA GLN A 201 2.68 -8.37 -22.93
C GLN A 201 1.23 -8.84 -22.75
N LYS A 202 0.52 -9.17 -23.84
CA LYS A 202 -0.84 -9.71 -23.77
C LYS A 202 -0.85 -11.12 -23.15
N GLN A 203 0.16 -11.95 -23.42
CA GLN A 203 0.32 -13.27 -22.79
C GLN A 203 0.55 -13.15 -21.28
N ILE A 204 1.48 -12.29 -20.85
CA ILE A 204 1.72 -12.01 -19.41
C ILE A 204 0.43 -11.59 -18.72
N ASN A 205 -0.33 -10.68 -19.35
CA ASN A 205 -1.62 -10.24 -18.80
C ASN A 205 -2.63 -11.38 -18.72
N ALA A 206 -2.74 -12.23 -19.75
CA ALA A 206 -3.68 -13.36 -19.74
C ALA A 206 -3.30 -14.39 -18.66
N LYS A 207 -2.02 -14.77 -18.56
CA LYS A 207 -1.51 -15.67 -17.52
C LYS A 207 -1.70 -15.10 -16.11
N TYR A 208 -1.47 -13.81 -15.90
CA TYR A 208 -1.78 -13.14 -14.63
C TYR A 208 -3.25 -13.32 -14.23
N TRP A 209 -4.19 -13.06 -15.15
CA TRP A 209 -5.62 -13.17 -14.84
C TRP A 209 -6.07 -14.63 -14.68
N LEU A 210 -5.48 -15.57 -15.42
CA LEU A 210 -5.67 -17.01 -15.19
C LEU A 210 -5.22 -17.42 -13.79
N GLY A 211 -3.99 -17.06 -13.43
CA GLY A 211 -3.45 -17.32 -12.10
C GLY A 211 -4.31 -16.72 -11.00
N HIS A 212 -4.86 -15.51 -11.22
CA HIS A 212 -5.78 -14.88 -10.28
C HIS A 212 -7.10 -15.65 -10.14
N CYS A 213 -7.70 -16.13 -11.24
CA CYS A 213 -8.89 -16.98 -11.18
C CYS A 213 -8.63 -18.27 -10.39
N TYR A 214 -7.54 -18.98 -10.72
CA TYR A 214 -7.16 -20.20 -10.00
C TYR A 214 -6.92 -19.94 -8.51
N PHE A 215 -6.25 -18.83 -8.17
CA PHE A 215 -6.04 -18.41 -6.79
C PHE A 215 -7.35 -18.15 -6.04
N GLU A 216 -8.23 -17.32 -6.61
CA GLU A 216 -9.50 -16.95 -5.98
C GLU A 216 -10.47 -18.13 -5.83
N GLN A 217 -10.44 -19.07 -6.78
CA GLN A 217 -11.18 -20.33 -6.69
C GLN A 217 -10.57 -21.24 -5.61
N ALA A 218 -9.24 -21.35 -5.56
CA ALA A 218 -8.53 -22.19 -4.60
C ALA A 218 -8.78 -21.75 -3.15
N MET A 219 -8.76 -20.43 -2.92
CA MET A 219 -9.05 -19.84 -1.61
C MET A 219 -10.48 -20.08 -1.11
N ARG A 220 -11.42 -20.36 -2.02
CA ARG A 220 -12.84 -20.54 -1.69
C ARG A 220 -13.25 -22.01 -1.57
N VAL A 221 -12.79 -22.88 -2.48
CA VAL A 221 -13.42 -24.20 -2.66
C VAL A 221 -12.43 -25.37 -2.66
N ARG A 222 -11.27 -25.24 -3.32
CA ARG A 222 -10.36 -26.37 -3.58
C ARG A 222 -8.89 -25.94 -3.58
N GLU A 223 -8.16 -26.26 -2.51
CA GLU A 223 -6.72 -26.00 -2.42
C GLU A 223 -5.90 -26.57 -3.61
N GLU A 224 -6.44 -27.55 -4.33
CA GLU A 224 -5.83 -28.16 -5.52
C GLU A 224 -5.45 -27.13 -6.60
N LYS A 225 -6.26 -26.06 -6.78
CA LYS A 225 -6.05 -25.04 -7.82
C LYS A 225 -4.87 -24.09 -7.57
N PHE A 226 -4.23 -24.17 -6.40
CA PHE A 226 -3.02 -23.41 -6.15
C PHE A 226 -1.88 -23.79 -7.08
N LYS A 227 -1.81 -25.04 -7.55
CA LYS A 227 -0.76 -25.47 -8.46
C LYS A 227 -0.86 -24.72 -9.80
N GLU A 228 -2.03 -24.72 -10.42
CA GLU A 228 -2.27 -24.00 -11.69
C GLU A 228 -2.11 -22.48 -11.52
N ALA A 229 -2.46 -21.95 -10.34
CA ALA A 229 -2.23 -20.55 -10.02
C ALA A 229 -0.72 -20.21 -10.02
N ILE A 230 0.09 -21.02 -9.31
CA ILE A 230 1.54 -20.86 -9.24
C ILE A 230 2.15 -20.97 -10.64
N GLU A 231 1.82 -22.03 -11.39
CA GLU A 231 2.34 -22.24 -12.75
C GLU A 231 2.05 -21.04 -13.65
N SER A 232 0.80 -20.55 -13.66
CA SER A 232 0.41 -19.38 -14.44
C SER A 232 1.21 -18.11 -14.06
N PHE A 233 1.45 -17.93 -12.77
CA PHE A 233 2.20 -16.78 -12.25
C PHE A 233 3.70 -16.86 -12.57
N GLU A 234 4.33 -18.01 -12.38
CA GLU A 234 5.75 -18.21 -12.67
C GLU A 234 6.05 -18.08 -14.16
N GLU A 235 5.22 -18.66 -15.04
CA GLU A 235 5.34 -18.49 -16.49
C GLU A 235 5.16 -17.01 -16.91
N ALA A 236 4.26 -16.27 -16.25
CA ALA A 236 4.11 -14.84 -16.49
C ALA A 236 5.35 -14.03 -16.08
N LEU A 237 6.04 -14.44 -15.01
CA LEU A 237 7.30 -13.84 -14.59
C LEU A 237 8.42 -14.14 -15.58
N GLU A 238 8.57 -15.38 -16.03
CA GLU A 238 9.56 -15.80 -17.02
C GLU A 238 9.39 -15.02 -18.34
N LEU A 239 8.16 -14.91 -18.86
CA LEU A 239 7.87 -14.09 -20.04
C LEU A 239 8.24 -12.62 -19.82
N SER A 240 8.08 -12.11 -18.59
CA SER A 240 8.40 -10.73 -18.28
C SER A 240 9.92 -10.48 -18.29
N GLU A 241 10.75 -11.44 -17.92
CA GLU A 241 12.23 -11.28 -17.93
C GLU A 241 12.74 -10.93 -19.34
N ASN A 242 12.09 -11.46 -20.37
CA ASN A 242 12.44 -11.24 -21.78
C ASN A 242 12.01 -9.88 -22.36
N LEU A 243 11.33 -9.02 -21.58
CA LEU A 243 10.91 -7.68 -22.01
C LEU A 243 11.79 -6.58 -21.39
N PRO A 244 12.03 -5.45 -22.07
CA PRO A 244 12.65 -4.29 -21.42
C PRO A 244 11.77 -3.78 -20.25
N PRO A 245 12.36 -3.12 -19.24
CA PRO A 245 11.59 -2.48 -18.17
C PRO A 245 10.56 -1.50 -18.74
N SER A 246 9.30 -1.60 -18.30
CA SER A 246 8.21 -0.67 -18.64
C SER A 246 7.24 -0.56 -17.47
N GLY A 247 6.53 0.57 -17.33
CA GLY A 247 5.68 0.84 -16.15
C GLY A 247 4.59 -0.22 -15.90
N ASN A 248 3.93 -0.70 -16.95
CA ASN A 248 2.91 -1.76 -16.84
C ASN A 248 3.51 -3.13 -16.46
N LYS A 249 4.72 -3.44 -16.93
CA LYS A 249 5.43 -4.69 -16.59
C LYS A 249 5.72 -4.76 -15.09
N GLN A 250 6.19 -3.65 -14.50
CA GLN A 250 6.59 -3.61 -13.09
C GLN A 250 5.38 -3.75 -12.15
N ASN A 251 4.22 -3.23 -12.54
CA ASN A 251 2.98 -3.40 -11.77
C ASN A 251 2.50 -4.86 -11.75
N ASN A 252 2.57 -5.56 -12.89
CA ASN A 252 2.20 -6.97 -12.96
C ASN A 252 3.12 -7.86 -12.11
N LYS A 253 4.45 -7.68 -12.20
CA LYS A 253 5.42 -8.42 -11.36
C LYS A 253 5.10 -8.28 -9.87
N LYS A 254 4.87 -7.04 -9.40
CA LYS A 254 4.52 -6.75 -8.00
C LYS A 254 3.25 -7.51 -7.57
N ARG A 255 2.21 -7.51 -8.41
CA ARG A 255 0.97 -8.23 -8.12
C ARG A 255 1.19 -9.74 -8.10
N ILE A 256 1.96 -10.27 -9.05
CA ILE A 256 2.30 -11.71 -9.09
C ILE A 256 3.04 -12.14 -7.82
N TYR A 257 4.08 -11.42 -7.40
CA TYR A 257 4.79 -11.71 -6.14
C TYR A 257 3.87 -11.65 -4.92
N LEU A 258 2.88 -10.75 -4.91
CA LEU A 258 1.88 -10.70 -3.85
C LEU A 258 1.03 -11.98 -3.82
N TYR A 259 0.51 -12.45 -4.96
CA TYR A 259 -0.32 -13.66 -4.99
C TYR A 259 0.49 -14.92 -4.68
N LEU A 260 1.69 -15.08 -5.25
CA LEU A 260 2.59 -16.20 -4.93
C LEU A 260 2.86 -16.25 -3.42
N ARG A 261 3.22 -15.11 -2.80
CA ARG A 261 3.39 -15.03 -1.35
C ARG A 261 2.12 -15.37 -0.58
N LYS A 262 0.94 -14.92 -1.00
CA LYS A 262 -0.32 -15.30 -0.34
C LYS A 262 -0.54 -16.81 -0.38
N ILE A 263 -0.29 -17.45 -1.53
CA ILE A 263 -0.41 -18.90 -1.71
C ILE A 263 0.57 -19.63 -0.79
N TYR A 264 1.86 -19.30 -0.83
CA TYR A 264 2.88 -19.99 -0.03
C TYR A 264 2.74 -19.71 1.46
N LEU A 265 2.28 -18.52 1.86
CA LEU A 265 1.94 -18.22 3.25
C LEU A 265 0.80 -19.11 3.73
N HIS A 266 -0.24 -19.28 2.89
CA HIS A 266 -1.39 -20.14 3.19
C HIS A 266 -1.01 -21.62 3.28
N GLN A 267 -0.13 -22.09 2.38
CA GLN A 267 0.40 -23.47 2.37
C GLN A 267 1.52 -23.71 3.40
N GLU A 268 1.87 -22.71 4.21
CA GLU A 268 3.02 -22.74 5.15
C GLU A 268 4.37 -23.15 4.50
N LYS A 269 4.53 -22.83 3.21
CA LYS A 269 5.74 -23.06 2.42
C LYS A 269 6.70 -21.88 2.56
N TRP A 270 7.41 -21.87 3.68
CA TRP A 270 8.22 -20.72 4.11
C TRP A 270 9.41 -20.40 3.20
N GLU A 271 9.97 -21.42 2.54
CA GLU A 271 11.09 -21.23 1.63
C GLU A 271 10.70 -20.45 0.37
N GLU A 272 9.62 -20.87 -0.28
CA GLU A 272 9.06 -20.22 -1.45
C GLU A 272 8.48 -18.84 -1.11
N TYR A 273 7.80 -18.73 0.04
CA TYR A 273 7.34 -17.45 0.56
C TYR A 273 8.51 -16.46 0.71
N PHE A 274 9.59 -16.89 1.37
CA PHE A 274 10.79 -16.08 1.58
C PHE A 274 11.50 -15.75 0.27
N LYS A 275 11.63 -16.73 -0.66
CA LYS A 275 12.21 -16.54 -1.99
C LYS A 275 11.58 -15.34 -2.70
N TRP A 276 10.26 -15.34 -2.83
CA TRP A 276 9.55 -14.25 -3.52
C TRP A 276 9.57 -12.93 -2.75
N LYS A 277 9.55 -12.96 -1.42
CA LYS A 277 9.69 -11.76 -0.58
C LYS A 277 11.07 -11.11 -0.76
N LYS A 278 12.14 -11.91 -0.72
CA LYS A 278 13.52 -11.46 -0.94
C LYS A 278 13.69 -10.93 -2.36
N GLN A 279 13.18 -11.64 -3.37
CA GLN A 279 13.27 -11.22 -4.77
C GLN A 279 12.57 -9.87 -5.01
N GLU A 280 11.39 -9.65 -4.44
CA GLU A 280 10.71 -8.35 -4.54
C GLU A 280 11.56 -7.21 -3.93
N ILE A 281 12.17 -7.43 -2.77
CA ILE A 281 13.04 -6.42 -2.12
C ILE A 281 14.27 -6.16 -2.98
N GLN A 282 14.88 -7.22 -3.50
CA GLN A 282 16.10 -7.14 -4.27
C GLN A 282 15.89 -6.36 -5.57
N GLU A 283 14.86 -6.69 -6.35
CA GLU A 283 14.52 -6.00 -7.61
C GLU A 283 14.14 -4.51 -7.38
N LYS A 284 13.70 -4.15 -6.17
CA LYS A 284 13.34 -2.76 -5.84
C LYS A 284 14.51 -1.90 -5.40
N LEU A 285 15.47 -2.49 -4.69
CA LEU A 285 16.53 -1.72 -4.02
C LEU A 285 17.88 -1.83 -4.71
N PHE A 286 18.12 -2.90 -5.48
CA PHE A 286 19.43 -3.20 -6.05
C PHE A 286 19.33 -3.47 -7.55
N GLU A 287 20.25 -2.88 -8.32
CA GLU A 287 20.31 -3.05 -9.79
C GLU A 287 20.78 -4.44 -10.22
N ASN A 288 21.53 -5.13 -9.36
CA ASN A 288 22.08 -6.46 -9.62
C ASN A 288 21.36 -7.52 -8.78
N ASN A 289 21.19 -8.72 -9.34
CA ASN A 289 20.66 -9.94 -8.68
C ASN A 289 21.64 -10.52 -7.63
N GLY A 290 22.35 -9.63 -6.93
CA GLY A 290 23.61 -9.85 -6.23
C GLY A 290 23.69 -11.05 -5.30
N GLU A 291 24.79 -11.76 -5.46
CA GLU A 291 25.47 -12.55 -4.45
C GLU A 291 26.23 -11.63 -3.48
N GLY A 292 26.76 -12.17 -2.38
CA GLY A 292 27.56 -11.38 -1.43
C GLY A 292 26.75 -10.44 -0.54
N LEU A 293 27.20 -9.18 -0.39
CA LEU A 293 26.68 -8.22 0.60
C LEU A 293 25.20 -7.86 0.37
N THR A 294 24.83 -7.51 -0.86
CA THR A 294 23.44 -7.13 -1.18
C THR A 294 22.47 -8.29 -0.98
N SER A 295 22.92 -9.53 -1.18
CA SER A 295 22.13 -10.73 -0.86
C SER A 295 21.87 -10.88 0.63
N ALA A 296 22.88 -10.64 1.47
CA ALA A 296 22.77 -10.71 2.92
C ALA A 296 21.88 -9.58 3.46
N VAL A 297 22.07 -8.35 2.98
CA VAL A 297 21.21 -7.19 3.30
C VAL A 297 19.77 -7.45 2.89
N SER A 298 19.53 -7.93 1.66
CA SER A 298 18.18 -8.28 1.18
C SER A 298 17.53 -9.37 2.03
N THR A 299 18.32 -10.34 2.51
CA THR A 299 17.85 -11.41 3.40
C THR A 299 17.41 -10.83 4.75
N ILE A 300 18.23 -9.97 5.36
CA ILE A 300 17.90 -9.32 6.63
C ILE A 300 16.65 -8.43 6.48
N LEU A 301 16.58 -7.62 5.42
CA LEU A 301 15.38 -6.84 5.11
C LEU A 301 14.15 -7.71 4.94
N ALA A 302 14.24 -8.82 4.20
CA ALA A 302 13.12 -9.75 4.01
C ALA A 302 12.68 -10.44 5.32
N VAL A 303 13.61 -10.70 6.24
CA VAL A 303 13.30 -11.27 7.55
C VAL A 303 12.62 -10.23 8.46
N LEU A 304 13.18 -9.02 8.53
CA LEU A 304 12.75 -8.00 9.49
C LEU A 304 11.55 -7.18 9.00
N ASN A 305 11.37 -7.01 7.69
CA ASN A 305 10.17 -6.36 7.14
C ASN A 305 8.92 -7.17 7.49
N ILE A 306 7.91 -6.53 8.07
CA ILE A 306 6.61 -7.14 8.33
C ILE A 306 5.64 -6.69 7.24
N SER A 307 5.25 -7.62 6.37
CA SER A 307 4.31 -7.33 5.29
C SER A 307 2.87 -7.24 5.81
N PRO A 308 1.94 -6.60 5.08
CA PRO A 308 0.55 -6.51 5.51
C PRO A 308 -0.12 -7.88 5.70
N ILE A 309 0.25 -8.87 4.89
CA ILE A 309 -0.25 -10.25 5.01
C ILE A 309 0.33 -10.97 6.23
N GLU A 310 1.54 -10.63 6.68
CA GLU A 310 2.13 -11.17 7.92
C GLU A 310 1.57 -10.49 9.18
N LEU A 311 1.32 -9.18 9.10
CA LEU A 311 0.75 -8.40 10.19
C LEU A 311 -0.68 -8.88 10.51
N GLY A 312 -1.47 -9.18 9.48
CA GLY A 312 -2.86 -9.63 9.62
C GLY A 312 -3.69 -8.61 10.42
N SER A 313 -4.43 -9.09 11.43
CA SER A 313 -5.19 -8.27 12.37
C SER A 313 -4.44 -7.98 13.68
N THR A 314 -3.14 -8.27 13.75
CA THR A 314 -2.34 -8.07 14.96
C THR A 314 -2.28 -6.58 15.27
N PRO A 315 -2.72 -6.14 16.47
CA PRO A 315 -2.66 -4.74 16.84
C PRO A 315 -1.25 -4.34 17.27
N LEU A 316 -0.86 -3.11 16.94
CA LEU A 316 0.36 -2.49 17.43
C LEU A 316 0.05 -1.16 18.13
N ALA A 317 0.85 -0.83 19.14
CA ALA A 317 0.67 0.35 19.97
C ALA A 317 1.75 1.39 19.71
N HIS A 318 1.35 2.65 19.55
CA HIS A 318 2.23 3.81 19.60
C HIS A 318 1.94 4.61 20.88
N TYR A 319 2.95 4.81 21.71
CA TYR A 319 2.82 5.55 22.97
C TYR A 319 3.23 7.00 22.77
N THR A 320 2.39 7.93 23.21
CA THR A 320 2.60 9.36 23.04
C THR A 320 2.05 10.17 24.22
N SER A 321 2.41 11.44 24.31
CA SER A 321 1.89 12.31 25.39
C SER A 321 0.43 12.69 25.14
N PRO A 322 -0.34 13.06 26.18
CA PRO A 322 -1.68 13.60 26.02
C PRO A 322 -1.73 14.80 25.07
N SER A 323 -0.79 15.75 25.20
CA SER A 323 -0.72 16.92 24.31
C SER A 323 -0.44 16.58 22.86
N VAL A 324 0.40 15.59 22.58
CA VAL A 324 0.62 15.13 21.21
C VAL A 324 -0.63 14.43 20.69
N CYS A 325 -1.27 13.57 21.50
CA CYS A 325 -2.54 12.93 21.15
C CYS A 325 -3.62 13.95 20.78
N GLU A 326 -3.80 15.00 21.59
CA GLU A 326 -4.71 16.12 21.31
C GLU A 326 -4.39 16.81 19.98
N LYS A 327 -3.11 17.10 19.71
CA LYS A 327 -2.66 17.69 18.43
C LYS A 327 -2.98 16.79 17.22
N LEU A 328 -2.85 15.47 17.35
CA LEU A 328 -3.17 14.52 16.28
C LEU A 328 -4.67 14.48 15.96
N PHE A 329 -5.52 14.73 16.96
CA PHE A 329 -6.98 14.77 16.80
C PHE A 329 -7.55 16.20 16.71
N GLY A 330 -6.71 17.23 16.58
CA GLY A 330 -7.14 18.62 16.45
C GLY A 330 -7.91 19.17 17.66
N ILE A 331 -7.67 18.63 18.85
CA ILE A 331 -8.32 19.08 20.10
C ILE A 331 -7.56 20.29 20.65
N ILE A 332 -8.28 21.40 20.88
CA ILE A 332 -7.72 22.68 21.31
C ILE A 332 -8.15 22.97 22.76
N HIS A 333 -7.16 23.21 23.64
CA HIS A 333 -7.39 23.46 25.06
C HIS A 333 -7.19 24.92 25.50
N ASP A 334 -6.84 25.83 24.59
CA ASP A 334 -6.49 27.19 24.98
C ASP A 334 -7.74 28.06 25.24
N LYS A 335 -8.07 28.23 26.54
CA LYS A 335 -9.16 29.10 27.02
C LYS A 335 -8.87 30.60 26.80
N ASN A 336 -7.61 30.98 26.55
CA ASN A 336 -7.17 32.38 26.43
C ASN A 336 -7.03 32.86 24.98
N ASP A 337 -7.19 31.97 24.00
CA ASP A 337 -7.26 32.39 22.60
C ASP A 337 -8.60 33.13 22.38
N VAL A 338 -8.50 34.46 22.33
CA VAL A 338 -9.64 35.37 22.15
C VAL A 338 -10.42 35.02 20.87
N ASN A 339 -9.78 34.36 19.90
CA ASN A 339 -10.38 33.92 18.64
C ASN A 339 -11.19 32.61 18.74
N ASN A 340 -11.15 31.92 19.88
CA ASN A 340 -11.76 30.60 20.09
C ASN A 340 -12.85 30.56 21.17
N LYS A 341 -13.14 31.69 21.84
CA LYS A 341 -14.28 31.78 22.76
C LYS A 341 -15.59 31.44 22.04
N GLY A 342 -16.23 30.34 22.44
CA GLY A 342 -17.52 29.89 21.89
C GLY A 342 -17.45 28.96 20.66
N LYS A 343 -16.25 28.56 20.21
CA LYS A 343 -16.07 27.61 19.10
C LYS A 343 -15.99 26.15 19.58
N ASP A 344 -16.25 25.23 18.66
CA ASP A 344 -16.08 23.79 18.91
C ASP A 344 -14.61 23.50 19.31
N PRO A 345 -14.36 22.81 20.44
CA PRO A 345 -12.99 22.51 20.89
C PRO A 345 -12.23 21.54 19.98
N VAL A 346 -12.86 21.00 18.94
CA VAL A 346 -12.22 20.18 17.91
C VAL A 346 -12.21 20.91 16.57
N ASP A 347 -11.01 21.25 16.09
CA ASP A 347 -10.79 21.80 14.74
C ASP A 347 -10.06 20.78 13.87
N LYS A 348 -10.80 20.12 12.97
CA LYS A 348 -10.26 19.10 12.07
C LYS A 348 -9.18 19.66 11.13
N GLN A 349 -9.17 20.96 10.84
CA GLN A 349 -8.15 21.57 9.98
C GLN A 349 -6.83 21.82 10.71
N LYS A 350 -6.87 21.86 12.05
CA LYS A 350 -5.68 22.00 12.92
C LYS A 350 -5.12 20.67 13.41
N ALA A 351 -5.68 19.55 12.97
CA ALA A 351 -5.10 18.24 13.25
C ALA A 351 -3.75 18.10 12.55
N ASN A 352 -2.73 17.71 13.32
CA ASN A 352 -1.40 17.50 12.77
C ASN A 352 -1.23 16.04 12.32
N PRO A 353 -0.46 15.81 11.24
CA PRO A 353 -0.05 14.46 10.89
C PRO A 353 0.86 13.88 11.98
N MET A 354 0.82 12.56 12.13
CA MET A 354 1.83 11.81 12.87
C MET A 354 3.20 12.07 12.26
N ARG A 355 4.22 12.14 13.10
CA ARG A 355 5.59 12.48 12.71
C ARG A 355 6.48 11.25 12.81
N ILE A 356 7.50 11.16 11.95
CA ILE A 356 8.66 10.29 12.17
C ILE A 356 9.85 11.16 12.58
N GLY A 357 10.50 10.80 13.69
CA GLY A 357 11.57 11.58 14.31
C GLY A 357 12.95 11.13 13.85
N SER A 358 13.94 12.00 13.95
CA SER A 358 15.35 11.70 13.65
C SER A 358 15.95 10.70 14.65
N SER A 359 16.73 9.73 14.16
CA SER A 359 17.38 8.69 14.97
C SER A 359 18.43 9.23 15.96
N THR A 360 18.97 10.44 15.73
CA THR A 360 20.12 11.00 16.44
C THR A 360 19.92 11.18 17.96
N TYR A 361 18.68 11.42 18.40
CA TYR A 361 18.37 11.71 19.80
C TYR A 361 17.34 10.74 20.37
N MET A 362 17.44 9.48 19.93
CA MET A 362 16.60 8.40 20.46
C MET A 362 17.10 7.95 21.83
N ASN A 363 16.27 7.17 22.52
CA ASN A 363 16.58 6.70 23.87
C ASN A 363 17.75 5.71 23.91
N ASP A 364 18.00 5.00 22.80
CA ASP A 364 19.20 4.18 22.64
C ASP A 364 20.31 5.07 22.04
N PRO A 365 21.38 5.38 22.79
CA PRO A 365 22.49 6.17 22.27
C PRO A 365 23.34 5.38 21.26
N THR A 366 23.24 4.04 21.24
CA THR A 366 23.99 3.13 20.36
C THR A 366 23.20 2.78 19.09
N GLU A 367 22.12 3.52 18.81
CA GLU A 367 21.20 3.29 17.71
C GLU A 367 21.94 3.28 16.36
N GLY A 368 21.99 2.12 15.71
CA GLY A 368 22.75 1.93 14.47
C GLY A 368 24.24 1.60 14.63
N GLU A 369 24.76 1.50 15.85
CA GLU A 369 26.16 1.12 16.13
C GLU A 369 26.30 -0.38 16.37
N GLY A 370 25.33 -1.01 17.04
CA GLY A 370 25.42 -2.43 17.45
C GLY A 370 25.66 -3.41 16.28
N LEU A 371 25.11 -3.13 15.09
CA LEU A 371 25.40 -3.94 13.90
C LEU A 371 26.86 -3.79 13.44
N LEU A 372 27.42 -2.59 13.50
CA LEU A 372 28.81 -2.33 13.10
C LEU A 372 29.77 -3.01 14.07
N GLU A 373 29.48 -2.96 15.37
CA GLU A 373 30.27 -3.64 16.39
C GLU A 373 30.23 -5.17 16.24
N LEU A 374 29.05 -5.74 15.95
CA LEU A 374 28.91 -7.16 15.60
C LEU A 374 29.81 -7.58 14.42
N LEU A 375 30.01 -6.68 13.45
CA LEU A 375 30.84 -6.91 12.27
C LEU A 375 32.31 -6.55 12.49
N ASN A 376 32.68 -6.09 13.70
CA ASN A 376 34.01 -5.59 14.05
C ASN A 376 34.48 -4.47 13.10
N LEU A 377 33.55 -3.55 12.81
CA LEU A 377 33.80 -2.37 11.99
C LEU A 377 33.90 -1.15 12.90
N GLN A 378 34.95 -0.36 12.73
CA GLN A 378 35.13 0.91 13.44
C GLN A 378 34.73 2.06 12.51
N ASP A 379 33.87 2.96 12.98
CA ASP A 379 33.74 4.28 12.39
C ASP A 379 34.99 5.08 12.78
N LEU A 380 36.05 4.93 12.00
CA LEU A 380 37.31 5.66 12.14
C LEU A 380 37.12 7.11 11.70
N GLU A 381 36.36 7.88 12.47
CA GLU A 381 36.46 9.33 12.44
C GLU A 381 37.63 9.77 13.32
N LEU A 382 38.21 10.94 13.04
CA LEU A 382 39.22 11.52 13.93
C LEU A 382 38.58 11.71 15.31
N GLU A 383 39.25 11.30 16.40
CA GLU A 383 38.73 11.39 17.78
C GLU A 383 38.23 12.80 18.18
N ASN A 384 38.63 13.84 17.42
CA ASN A 384 38.30 15.23 17.64
C ASN A 384 37.45 15.88 16.54
N LYS A 385 37.06 15.15 15.49
CA LYS A 385 36.21 15.67 14.41
C LYS A 385 35.43 14.56 13.71
N ALA A 386 34.11 14.62 13.85
CA ALA A 386 33.13 13.89 13.05
C ALA A 386 32.61 14.76 11.90
N ASP A 387 32.45 14.20 10.71
CA ASP A 387 31.74 14.90 9.63
C ASP A 387 30.23 14.65 9.80
N CYS A 388 29.40 15.66 9.49
CA CYS A 388 27.95 15.48 9.57
C CYS A 388 27.50 14.57 8.41
N PRO A 389 26.72 13.51 8.67
CA PRO A 389 26.27 12.64 7.60
C PRO A 389 25.29 13.36 6.66
N ASP A 390 25.43 13.11 5.36
CA ASP A 390 24.54 13.67 4.33
C ASP A 390 23.09 13.19 4.47
N TYR A 391 22.92 11.98 5.03
CA TYR A 391 21.63 11.33 5.23
C TYR A 391 21.40 11.04 6.71
N ASN A 392 20.14 11.08 7.12
CA ASN A 392 19.74 10.66 8.45
C ASN A 392 18.56 9.68 8.38
N ALA A 393 18.48 8.80 9.36
CA ALA A 393 17.34 7.94 9.55
C ALA A 393 16.24 8.66 10.32
N PHE A 394 15.02 8.53 9.82
CA PHE A 394 13.82 8.99 10.47
C PHE A 394 12.89 7.81 10.69
N PHE A 395 12.42 7.64 11.92
CA PHE A 395 11.45 6.60 12.21
C PHE A 395 10.46 6.98 13.29
N THR A 396 9.34 6.27 13.30
CA THR A 396 8.44 6.21 14.46
C THR A 396 8.27 4.77 14.88
N CYS A 397 8.16 4.60 16.19
CA CYS A 397 8.21 3.31 16.85
C CYS A 397 6.81 2.86 17.23
N PHE A 398 6.56 1.56 17.10
CA PHE A 398 5.39 0.85 17.56
C PHE A 398 5.84 -0.33 18.43
N SER A 399 4.95 -0.82 19.28
CA SER A 399 5.21 -1.97 20.14
C SER A 399 4.10 -3.00 19.99
N SER A 400 4.43 -4.29 20.08
CA SER A 400 3.44 -5.35 20.27
C SER A 400 2.76 -5.31 21.64
N ARG A 401 3.31 -4.53 22.59
CA ARG A 401 2.78 -4.40 23.95
C ARG A 401 1.68 -3.34 24.02
N VAL A 402 0.46 -3.74 23.71
CA VAL A 402 -0.72 -2.89 23.86
C VAL A 402 -1.10 -2.76 25.34
N ASN A 403 -1.30 -1.53 25.81
CA ASN A 403 -1.64 -1.22 27.20
C ASN A 403 -0.66 -1.85 28.21
N ASP A 404 0.61 -1.44 28.15
CA ASP A 404 1.71 -1.94 28.97
C ASP A 404 2.28 -0.83 29.87
N LEU A 405 2.51 -1.17 31.13
CA LEU A 405 2.91 -0.19 32.15
C LEU A 405 4.33 0.32 31.90
N ASN A 406 5.26 -0.54 31.49
CA ASN A 406 6.63 -0.12 31.22
C ASN A 406 6.65 0.83 30.02
N GLN A 407 5.86 0.53 28.99
CA GLN A 407 5.69 1.44 27.86
C GLN A 407 5.11 2.79 28.30
N PHE A 408 4.08 2.82 29.13
CA PHE A 408 3.51 4.07 29.66
C PHE A 408 4.47 4.88 30.56
N ARG A 409 5.41 4.22 31.24
CA ARG A 409 6.41 4.87 32.12
C ARG A 409 7.55 5.48 31.32
N LEU A 410 7.99 4.77 30.28
CA LEU A 410 9.10 5.18 29.42
C LEU A 410 8.63 6.16 28.34
N TYR A 411 7.45 5.91 27.78
CA TYR A 411 6.93 6.55 26.58
C TYR A 411 5.61 7.26 26.86
N GLY A 412 5.54 8.54 26.48
CA GLY A 412 4.32 9.33 26.56
C GLY A 412 4.03 10.00 27.91
N LYS A 413 4.96 9.99 28.87
CA LYS A 413 4.82 10.83 30.08
C LYS A 413 4.77 12.32 29.70
N GLU A 414 3.87 13.06 30.32
CA GLU A 414 3.83 14.51 30.24
C GLU A 414 4.07 15.12 31.62
N ASN A 415 4.83 16.22 31.67
CA ASN A 415 5.22 16.88 32.91
C ASN A 415 5.85 15.93 33.94
N SER A 416 6.64 14.97 33.45
CA SER A 416 7.30 13.92 34.26
C SER A 416 6.34 13.05 35.08
N VAL A 417 5.04 13.05 34.77
CA VAL A 417 4.06 12.19 35.43
C VAL A 417 4.04 10.83 34.74
N GLU A 418 4.52 9.79 35.43
CA GLU A 418 4.51 8.42 34.91
C GLU A 418 3.10 7.93 34.59
N ALA A 419 2.97 7.15 33.53
CA ALA A 419 1.70 6.58 33.06
C ALA A 419 0.58 7.61 32.83
N SER A 420 0.96 8.83 32.47
CA SER A 420 0.04 9.88 32.05
C SER A 420 -0.24 9.90 30.54
N GLY A 421 0.53 9.13 29.77
CA GLY A 421 0.46 9.07 28.31
C GLY A 421 -0.83 8.51 27.72
N CYS A 422 -0.86 8.50 26.39
CA CYS A 422 -1.87 7.84 25.56
C CYS A 422 -1.22 6.70 24.76
N CYS A 423 -1.87 5.54 24.74
CA CYS A 423 -1.53 4.43 23.87
C CYS A 423 -2.49 4.42 22.67
N LEU A 424 -1.97 4.72 21.48
CA LEU A 424 -2.69 4.70 20.22
C LEU A 424 -2.58 3.31 19.61
N VAL A 425 -3.69 2.62 19.45
CA VAL A 425 -3.73 1.24 18.94
C VAL A 425 -4.15 1.23 17.48
N PHE A 426 -3.32 0.61 16.65
CA PHE A 426 -3.49 0.49 15.21
C PHE A 426 -3.86 -0.95 14.83
N ASN A 427 -4.45 -1.10 13.65
CA ASN A 427 -4.62 -2.37 12.92
C ASN A 427 -5.60 -3.40 13.48
N LYS A 428 -6.43 -3.06 14.47
CA LYS A 428 -7.55 -3.94 14.89
C LYS A 428 -8.54 -4.19 13.76
N LYS A 429 -8.80 -3.17 12.93
CA LYS A 429 -9.73 -3.26 11.79
C LYS A 429 -9.02 -3.47 10.44
N VAL A 430 -7.73 -3.81 10.45
CA VAL A 430 -6.90 -3.98 9.23
C VAL A 430 -6.99 -2.77 8.29
N ARG A 431 -7.00 -1.57 8.87
CA ARG A 431 -7.08 -0.28 8.13
C ARG A 431 -5.72 0.35 7.86
N TRP A 432 -4.67 -0.16 8.50
CA TRP A 432 -3.30 0.34 8.39
C TRP A 432 -2.45 -0.56 7.47
N LEU A 433 -1.33 -0.04 6.99
CA LEU A 433 -0.28 -0.74 6.21
C LEU A 433 -0.67 -1.36 4.85
N LYS A 434 -1.90 -1.16 4.33
CA LYS A 434 -2.41 -1.80 3.09
C LYS A 434 -1.55 -1.69 1.81
N GLY A 435 -0.67 -0.69 1.72
CA GLY A 435 0.18 -0.40 0.55
C GLY A 435 1.67 -0.34 0.81
N SER A 436 2.20 -1.01 1.85
CA SER A 436 3.62 -0.94 2.25
C SER A 436 4.60 -1.21 1.10
N ASN A 437 5.61 -0.35 0.94
CA ASN A 437 6.66 -0.51 -0.07
C ASN A 437 8.07 -0.20 0.46
N VAL A 438 8.96 -1.19 0.39
CA VAL A 438 10.32 -1.15 0.96
C VAL A 438 11.18 -0.04 0.33
N LEU A 439 10.94 0.30 -0.94
CA LEU A 439 11.61 1.40 -1.64
C LEU A 439 11.37 2.76 -0.97
N GLU A 440 10.22 3.00 -0.35
CA GLU A 440 9.92 4.29 0.28
C GLU A 440 10.86 4.62 1.44
N SER A 441 11.40 3.60 2.10
CA SER A 441 12.41 3.79 3.15
C SER A 441 13.74 4.29 2.62
N PHE A 442 14.08 3.93 1.37
CA PHE A 442 15.46 4.03 0.88
C PHE A 442 15.57 4.72 -0.48
N ARG A 443 14.48 5.34 -0.97
CA ARG A 443 14.43 5.96 -2.30
C ARG A 443 15.61 6.91 -2.56
N ARG A 444 15.99 7.69 -1.56
CA ARG A 444 17.14 8.62 -1.64
C ARG A 444 18.50 7.92 -1.74
N LEU A 445 18.62 6.69 -1.25
CA LEU A 445 19.83 5.88 -1.43
C LEU A 445 19.86 5.23 -2.82
N THR A 446 18.70 4.99 -3.45
CA THR A 446 18.60 4.36 -4.77
C THR A 446 18.67 5.36 -5.93
N ASP A 447 18.21 6.60 -5.73
CA ASP A 447 18.23 7.63 -6.76
C ASP A 447 19.67 8.12 -7.02
N LYS A 448 20.10 8.10 -8.29
CA LYS A 448 21.41 8.59 -8.75
C LYS A 448 21.37 10.04 -9.26
N SER A 449 20.23 10.73 -9.15
CA SER A 449 20.04 12.10 -9.62
C SER A 449 19.92 13.08 -8.45
N ASP A 450 20.67 14.19 -8.52
CA ASP A 450 20.60 15.31 -7.57
C ASP A 450 19.30 16.14 -7.69
N GLU A 451 18.45 15.84 -8.67
CA GLU A 451 17.16 16.51 -8.85
C GLU A 451 16.06 15.85 -8.01
N ALA A 452 15.33 16.67 -7.25
CA ALA A 452 14.15 16.23 -6.54
C ALA A 452 13.12 15.68 -7.54
N PRO A 453 12.58 14.46 -7.36
CA PRO A 453 11.66 13.88 -8.32
C PRO A 453 10.40 14.74 -8.46
N GLU A 454 9.99 15.02 -9.70
CA GLU A 454 8.61 15.40 -10.01
C GLU A 454 7.70 14.23 -9.62
N THR A 455 6.81 14.48 -8.67
CA THR A 455 5.71 13.57 -8.38
C THR A 455 4.82 13.51 -9.62
N SER A 456 4.88 12.42 -10.39
CA SER A 456 3.90 12.18 -11.43
C SER A 456 2.52 12.12 -10.78
N ALA A 457 1.69 13.12 -11.09
CA ALA A 457 0.37 13.33 -10.51
C ALA A 457 -0.64 12.23 -10.88
N GLU A 458 -0.25 11.23 -11.67
CA GLU A 458 -1.13 10.16 -12.17
C GLU A 458 -1.16 8.89 -11.31
N VAL A 459 -0.35 8.80 -10.23
CA VAL A 459 -0.39 7.65 -9.30
C VAL A 459 -1.13 7.96 -8.00
N SER A 460 -1.71 9.17 -7.88
CA SER A 460 -2.16 9.70 -6.59
C SER A 460 -3.47 9.12 -6.02
N ASP A 461 -4.24 8.32 -6.78
CA ASP A 461 -5.59 7.91 -6.35
C ASP A 461 -5.77 6.41 -6.01
N ILE A 462 -4.72 5.57 -6.04
CA ILE A 462 -4.88 4.13 -5.75
C ILE A 462 -3.86 3.62 -4.70
N LEU A 463 -4.06 4.04 -3.44
CA LEU A 463 -3.30 3.73 -2.23
C LEU A 463 -2.22 4.78 -1.93
N ALA A 464 -2.47 5.60 -0.89
CA ALA A 464 -1.39 6.20 -0.13
C ALA A 464 -0.43 5.07 0.30
N VAL A 465 0.71 4.95 -0.40
CA VAL A 465 1.72 3.92 -0.13
C VAL A 465 2.25 4.19 1.28
N ASN A 466 2.04 3.24 2.19
CA ASN A 466 2.55 3.35 3.55
C ASN A 466 4.05 3.09 3.56
N LEU A 467 4.76 3.73 4.49
CA LEU A 467 6.11 3.30 4.83
C LEU A 467 6.09 1.82 5.25
N PRO A 468 7.15 1.07 4.93
CA PRO A 468 7.28 -0.32 5.34
C PRO A 468 7.50 -0.42 6.86
N LEU A 469 6.89 -1.44 7.45
CA LEU A 469 7.06 -1.78 8.86
C LEU A 469 8.21 -2.78 9.01
N TYR A 470 9.11 -2.55 9.96
CA TYR A 470 10.19 -3.49 10.29
C TYR A 470 10.12 -3.86 11.76
N GLN A 471 10.34 -5.14 12.06
CA GLN A 471 10.59 -5.61 13.41
C GLN A 471 12.06 -5.38 13.77
N VAL A 472 12.33 -4.85 14.96
CA VAL A 472 13.69 -4.60 15.45
C VAL A 472 14.29 -5.90 16.02
N ALA A 473 15.56 -6.16 15.69
CA ALA A 473 16.36 -7.23 16.29
C ALA A 473 17.29 -6.66 17.37
N TYR A 474 17.47 -7.39 18.46
CA TYR A 474 18.25 -6.93 19.60
C TYR A 474 19.58 -7.67 19.70
N ILE A 475 20.68 -6.93 19.84
CA ILE A 475 22.05 -7.46 19.93
C ILE A 475 22.51 -7.40 21.39
N ALA A 476 23.10 -8.48 21.89
CA ALA A 476 23.59 -8.60 23.25
C ALA A 476 25.04 -9.10 23.24
N TYR A 477 25.91 -8.54 24.08
CA TYR A 477 27.22 -9.14 24.37
C TYR A 477 27.06 -10.40 25.20
N LYS A 478 27.84 -11.44 24.94
CA LYS A 478 27.86 -12.59 25.85
C LYS A 478 28.52 -12.18 27.16
N ASP A 479 27.75 -12.18 28.25
CA ASP A 479 28.23 -11.99 29.61
C ASP A 479 27.58 -12.99 30.57
N GLU A 480 27.95 -12.95 31.85
CA GLU A 480 27.44 -13.86 32.88
C GLU A 480 25.95 -13.65 33.23
N TYR A 481 25.35 -12.53 32.83
CA TYR A 481 23.98 -12.12 33.19
C TYR A 481 22.96 -12.34 32.08
N ILE A 482 23.44 -12.49 30.84
CA ILE A 482 22.63 -12.82 29.68
C ILE A 482 22.51 -14.34 29.58
N ALA A 483 21.49 -14.86 30.26
CA ALA A 483 21.12 -16.26 30.19
C ALA A 483 20.88 -16.69 28.73
N GLU A 484 21.41 -17.86 28.36
CA GLU A 484 21.44 -18.34 26.96
C GLU A 484 20.04 -18.39 26.33
N GLU A 485 19.00 -18.67 27.13
CA GLU A 485 17.61 -18.73 26.66
C GLU A 485 17.02 -17.39 26.22
N LYS A 486 17.65 -16.26 26.56
CA LYS A 486 17.14 -14.93 26.21
C LYS A 486 17.43 -14.54 24.76
N CYS A 487 18.42 -15.18 24.12
CA CYS A 487 18.82 -14.98 22.72
C CYS A 487 18.67 -16.29 21.96
N ARG A 488 18.18 -16.24 20.71
CA ARG A 488 17.93 -17.44 19.91
C ARG A 488 19.08 -17.76 18.95
N ILE A 489 19.86 -16.74 18.59
CA ILE A 489 21.00 -16.84 17.69
C ILE A 489 22.23 -16.44 18.50
N TRP A 490 23.30 -17.21 18.36
CA TRP A 490 24.58 -16.97 19.02
C TRP A 490 25.70 -16.96 17.96
N LEU A 491 26.49 -15.88 17.93
CA LEU A 491 27.48 -15.56 16.91
C LEU A 491 28.86 -15.30 17.57
N PRO A 492 29.99 -15.62 16.90
CA PRO A 492 30.10 -16.12 15.53
C PRO A 492 29.80 -17.63 15.40
N ASN A 493 29.94 -18.40 16.47
CA ASN A 493 29.49 -19.79 16.57
C ASN A 493 28.82 -20.06 17.92
N LYS A 494 28.12 -21.19 18.04
CA LYS A 494 27.40 -21.56 19.27
C LYS A 494 28.33 -22.04 20.39
N ASP A 495 29.49 -22.60 20.05
CA ASP A 495 30.42 -23.20 21.01
C ASP A 495 31.26 -22.16 21.77
N ASN A 496 31.52 -21.00 21.16
CA ASN A 496 32.19 -19.86 21.76
C ASN A 496 31.65 -18.53 21.19
N PRO A 497 30.41 -18.14 21.55
CA PRO A 497 29.81 -16.92 21.04
C PRO A 497 30.31 -15.67 21.77
N ASN A 498 30.43 -14.58 21.02
CA ASN A 498 30.66 -13.23 21.55
C ASN A 498 29.36 -12.42 21.61
N PHE A 499 28.39 -12.74 20.75
CA PHE A 499 27.16 -11.98 20.58
C PHE A 499 25.93 -12.90 20.56
N GLY A 500 24.85 -12.45 21.20
CA GLY A 500 23.52 -13.04 21.12
C GLY A 500 22.55 -12.13 20.37
N ILE A 501 21.68 -12.70 19.53
CA ILE A 501 20.60 -11.96 18.87
C ILE A 501 19.26 -12.44 19.39
N ARG A 502 18.42 -11.48 19.79
CA ARG A 502 17.03 -11.69 20.18
C ARG A 502 16.12 -11.03 19.14
N LEU A 503 15.30 -11.85 18.49
CA LEU A 503 14.16 -11.40 17.70
C LEU A 503 12.90 -11.96 18.34
N LYS A 504 12.00 -11.07 18.79
CA LYS A 504 10.76 -11.48 19.47
C LYS A 504 9.88 -12.30 18.51
N SER A 505 9.25 -13.36 19.02
CA SER A 505 8.27 -14.12 18.22
C SER A 505 7.08 -13.25 17.82
N PHE A 506 6.73 -13.29 16.54
CA PHE A 506 5.66 -12.48 15.96
C PHE A 506 4.97 -13.25 14.83
N GLY A 507 3.63 -13.20 14.77
CA GLY A 507 2.84 -13.88 13.74
C GLY A 507 2.89 -15.42 13.84
N ASN A 508 2.85 -16.09 12.68
CA ASN A 508 2.89 -17.56 12.61
C ASN A 508 4.23 -18.11 13.17
N LYS A 509 4.14 -19.17 14.00
CA LYS A 509 5.29 -19.78 14.66
C LYS A 509 6.28 -20.39 13.67
N GLY A 510 5.81 -21.16 12.68
CA GLY A 510 6.65 -21.77 11.64
C GLY A 510 7.41 -20.72 10.83
N TRP A 511 6.72 -19.66 10.42
CA TRP A 511 7.35 -18.51 9.77
C TRP A 511 8.39 -17.82 10.66
N HIS A 512 8.12 -17.65 11.95
CA HIS A 512 9.09 -17.09 12.88
C HIS A 512 10.34 -17.96 13.01
N GLU A 513 10.21 -19.29 13.13
CA GLU A 513 11.36 -20.19 13.15
C GLU A 513 12.19 -20.08 11.87
N TYR A 514 11.54 -20.04 10.71
CA TYR A 514 12.22 -19.88 9.42
C TYR A 514 13.00 -18.55 9.36
N ARG A 515 12.39 -17.45 9.83
CA ARG A 515 13.03 -16.13 9.93
C ARG A 515 14.28 -16.15 10.81
N ILE A 516 14.24 -16.82 11.97
CA ILE A 516 15.40 -16.96 12.85
C ILE A 516 16.56 -17.64 12.12
N GLY A 517 16.29 -18.74 11.41
CA GLY A 517 17.30 -19.45 10.62
C GLY A 517 17.92 -18.56 9.53
N LYS A 518 17.10 -17.84 8.76
CA LYS A 518 17.59 -16.93 7.70
C LYS A 518 18.32 -15.71 8.23
N LEU A 519 17.94 -15.18 9.40
CA LEU A 519 18.68 -14.12 10.06
C LEU A 519 20.07 -14.59 10.50
N GLU A 520 20.16 -15.79 11.10
CA GLU A 520 21.44 -16.39 11.50
C GLU A 520 22.36 -16.61 10.29
N GLU A 521 21.84 -17.17 9.19
CA GLU A 521 22.58 -17.36 7.94
C GLU A 521 23.14 -16.03 7.39
N ALA A 522 22.30 -15.00 7.31
CA ALA A 522 22.70 -13.71 6.75
C ALA A 522 23.71 -12.97 7.64
N LEU A 523 23.53 -12.98 8.96
CA LEU A 523 24.50 -12.38 9.88
C LEU A 523 25.86 -13.09 9.82
N LYS A 524 25.87 -14.43 9.75
CA LYS A 524 27.12 -15.19 9.51
C LYS A 524 27.77 -14.84 8.18
N GLN A 525 26.96 -14.62 7.13
CA GLN A 525 27.46 -14.18 5.84
C GLN A 525 28.10 -12.78 5.92
N LEU A 526 27.45 -11.82 6.59
CA LEU A 526 28.02 -10.49 6.81
C LEU A 526 29.34 -10.55 7.59
N ILE A 527 29.39 -11.31 8.69
CA ILE A 527 30.62 -11.49 9.48
C ILE A 527 31.75 -12.04 8.60
N ARG A 528 31.46 -13.01 7.72
CA ARG A 528 32.46 -13.55 6.77
C ARG A 528 32.93 -12.52 5.76
N ILE A 529 32.03 -11.68 5.23
CA ILE A 529 32.34 -10.63 4.25
C ILE A 529 33.28 -9.57 4.84
N PHE A 530 33.06 -9.21 6.11
CA PHE A 530 33.83 -8.15 6.79
C PHE A 530 35.00 -8.66 7.63
N LYS A 531 35.18 -9.99 7.74
CA LYS A 531 36.29 -10.57 8.50
C LYS A 531 37.65 -10.06 7.98
N GLY A 532 38.37 -9.34 8.84
CA GLY A 532 39.70 -8.79 8.53
C GLY A 532 39.68 -7.49 7.71
N LYS A 533 38.51 -6.93 7.41
CA LYS A 533 38.39 -5.59 6.82
C LYS A 533 38.30 -4.55 7.94
N ALA A 534 39.39 -3.82 8.18
CA ALA A 534 39.37 -2.70 9.14
C ALA A 534 38.68 -1.45 8.56
N ASN A 535 38.76 -1.25 7.23
CA ASN A 535 38.14 -0.14 6.52
C ASN A 535 37.07 -0.65 5.54
N ILE A 536 35.93 0.03 5.49
CA ILE A 536 34.79 -0.27 4.62
C ILE A 536 34.84 0.69 3.41
N SER A 537 34.47 0.23 2.21
CA SER A 537 34.26 1.15 1.08
C SER A 537 32.96 1.94 1.24
N ASP A 538 32.83 3.08 0.58
CA ASP A 538 31.60 3.88 0.66
C ASP A 538 30.37 3.11 0.15
N GLU A 539 30.54 2.22 -0.83
CA GLU A 539 29.47 1.33 -1.33
C GLU A 539 29.05 0.29 -0.28
N ASP A 540 30.01 -0.37 0.37
CA ASP A 540 29.72 -1.35 1.42
C ASP A 540 29.04 -0.66 2.62
N ARG A 541 29.47 0.56 2.99
CA ARG A 541 28.83 1.38 4.03
C ARG A 541 27.40 1.74 3.65
N LYS A 542 27.19 2.24 2.43
CA LYS A 542 25.85 2.57 1.90
C LYS A 542 24.92 1.34 1.86
N ALA A 543 25.45 0.15 1.60
CA ALA A 543 24.67 -1.08 1.64
C ALA A 543 24.25 -1.49 3.07
N LEU A 544 25.08 -1.23 4.08
CA LEU A 544 24.73 -1.48 5.49
C LEU A 544 23.68 -0.49 6.03
N GLU A 545 23.64 0.74 5.52
CA GLU A 545 22.62 1.75 5.92
C GLU A 545 21.17 1.26 5.76
N TYR A 546 20.93 0.33 4.83
CA TYR A 546 19.60 -0.29 4.65
C TYR A 546 19.11 -1.06 5.88
N ILE A 547 20.03 -1.60 6.68
CA ILE A 547 19.70 -2.47 7.83
C ILE A 547 20.24 -1.95 9.16
N ARG A 548 21.11 -0.93 9.13
CA ARG A 548 21.78 -0.34 10.30
C ARG A 548 20.79 -0.04 11.43
N TYR A 549 19.71 0.69 11.11
CA TYR A 549 18.69 1.12 12.08
C TYR A 549 17.58 0.07 12.29
N LEU A 550 17.85 -1.21 12.04
CA LEU A 550 16.95 -2.32 12.38
C LEU A 550 17.48 -3.18 13.53
N PHE A 551 18.65 -2.82 14.06
CA PHE A 551 19.28 -3.46 15.21
C PHE A 551 19.38 -2.48 16.37
N LYS A 552 19.18 -2.98 17.59
CA LYS A 552 19.16 -2.21 18.83
C LYS A 552 19.88 -2.94 19.95
N ASP A 553 20.33 -2.24 20.98
CA ASP A 553 20.92 -2.90 22.15
C ASP A 553 19.87 -3.74 22.94
N PHE A 554 20.30 -4.89 23.44
CA PHE A 554 19.48 -5.83 24.20
C PHE A 554 18.88 -5.26 25.51
N ALA A 555 19.44 -4.20 26.07
CA ALA A 555 18.86 -3.47 27.19
C ALA A 555 17.43 -2.99 26.88
N PHE A 556 17.13 -2.69 25.60
CA PHE A 556 15.84 -2.17 25.15
C PHE A 556 14.85 -3.25 24.67
N ARG A 557 15.17 -4.54 24.85
CA ARG A 557 14.36 -5.69 24.37
C ARG A 557 12.90 -5.71 24.84
N ASP A 558 12.61 -5.05 25.96
CA ASP A 558 11.26 -5.02 26.56
C ASP A 558 10.33 -4.05 25.80
N GLU A 559 10.86 -3.29 24.84
CA GLU A 559 10.06 -2.46 23.93
C GLU A 559 9.32 -3.28 22.87
N GLU A 560 9.84 -4.44 22.49
CA GLU A 560 9.30 -5.28 21.41
C GLU A 560 8.95 -4.43 20.18
N GLU A 561 9.96 -3.70 19.70
CA GLU A 561 9.81 -2.54 18.83
C GLU A 561 9.60 -2.91 17.35
N PHE A 562 8.75 -2.15 16.68
CA PHE A 562 8.57 -2.10 15.24
C PHE A 562 8.74 -0.67 14.74
N ARG A 563 9.30 -0.48 13.55
CA ARG A 563 9.62 0.84 12.99
C ARG A 563 8.97 1.05 11.64
N LEU A 564 8.38 2.22 11.44
CA LEU A 564 8.26 2.80 10.11
C LEU A 564 9.51 3.63 9.87
N LEU A 565 10.37 3.19 8.95
CA LEU A 565 11.69 3.79 8.70
C LEU A 565 11.70 4.54 7.37
N LYS A 566 12.38 5.69 7.33
CA LYS A 566 12.74 6.40 6.12
C LYS A 566 14.11 7.06 6.28
N ILE A 567 15.00 6.83 5.31
CA ILE A 567 16.26 7.56 5.17
C ILE A 567 16.02 8.77 4.28
N GLU A 568 16.45 9.95 4.72
CA GLU A 568 16.27 11.20 3.99
C GLU A 568 17.55 12.04 4.06
N GLN A 569 17.81 12.83 3.01
CA GLN A 569 18.96 13.73 2.95
C GLN A 569 18.73 14.95 3.84
N ILE A 570 19.72 15.29 4.66
CA ILE A 570 19.66 16.49 5.51
C ILE A 570 19.60 17.74 4.61
N GLY A 571 18.68 18.66 4.95
CA GLY A 571 18.39 19.85 4.12
C GLY A 571 17.30 19.64 3.08
N SER A 572 16.77 18.42 2.90
CA SER A 572 15.62 18.16 2.03
C SER A 572 14.39 18.97 2.44
N LYS A 573 13.62 19.45 1.45
CA LYS A 573 12.37 20.21 1.64
C LYS A 573 11.30 19.45 2.44
N ASP A 574 11.41 18.13 2.48
CA ASP A 574 10.49 17.25 3.19
C ASP A 574 10.71 17.32 4.71
N ILE A 575 11.95 17.57 5.15
CA ILE A 575 12.32 17.68 6.56
C ILE A 575 11.75 18.99 7.12
N LYS A 576 11.04 18.88 8.24
CA LYS A 576 10.44 20.00 8.96
C LYS A 576 11.15 20.21 10.29
N TYR A 577 11.23 21.48 10.69
CA TYR A 577 11.76 21.87 11.99
C TYR A 577 10.60 22.10 12.98
N CYS A 578 10.71 21.52 14.17
CA CYS A 578 9.78 21.74 15.26
C CYS A 578 10.37 22.76 16.25
N GLN A 579 9.75 23.93 16.34
CA GLN A 579 10.21 24.98 17.26
C GLN A 579 10.15 24.54 18.73
N ASP A 580 9.11 23.78 19.11
CA ASP A 580 8.87 23.34 20.49
C ASP A 580 9.95 22.38 20.98
N THR A 581 10.28 21.37 20.17
CA THR A 581 11.24 20.31 20.52
C THR A 581 12.66 20.61 20.03
N LYS A 582 12.84 21.69 19.26
CA LYS A 582 14.09 22.06 18.59
C LYS A 582 14.71 20.91 17.78
N SER A 583 13.85 20.08 17.19
CA SER A 583 14.25 18.88 16.47
C SER A 583 13.68 18.86 15.05
N VAL A 584 14.33 18.09 14.18
CA VAL A 584 13.85 17.83 12.82
C VAL A 584 12.98 16.57 12.78
N TYR A 585 11.99 16.55 11.88
CA TYR A 585 11.08 15.43 11.68
C TYR A 585 10.54 15.39 10.25
N LEU A 586 9.97 14.25 9.84
CA LEU A 586 9.18 14.16 8.62
C LEU A 586 7.69 13.96 8.97
N PRO A 587 6.75 14.66 8.32
CA PRO A 587 5.33 14.31 8.37
C PRO A 587 5.10 12.91 7.76
N TYR A 588 4.32 12.07 8.43
CA TYR A 588 3.98 10.73 7.95
C TYR A 588 2.54 10.66 7.43
N ALA A 589 1.55 10.69 8.32
CA ALA A 589 0.16 10.45 7.93
C ALA A 589 -0.82 11.12 8.88
N ASP A 590 -1.99 11.46 8.34
CA ASP A 590 -3.18 11.70 9.15
C ASP A 590 -3.69 10.36 9.69
N ILE A 591 -3.71 10.21 11.01
CA ILE A 591 -4.01 8.95 11.69
C ILE A 591 -5.47 8.84 12.16
N ARG A 592 -6.30 9.86 11.94
CA ARG A 592 -7.65 9.95 12.52
C ARG A 592 -8.58 8.84 12.04
N ASP A 593 -8.39 8.36 10.81
CA ASP A 593 -9.14 7.25 10.23
C ASP A 593 -8.40 5.90 10.29
N ILE A 594 -7.16 5.90 10.83
CA ILE A 594 -6.26 4.74 10.90
C ILE A 594 -6.21 4.15 12.33
N VAL A 595 -6.24 4.99 13.36
CA VAL A 595 -6.25 4.54 14.77
C VAL A 595 -7.59 3.90 15.11
N ASP A 596 -7.54 2.72 15.73
CA ASP A 596 -8.72 1.98 16.13
C ASP A 596 -9.14 2.30 17.57
N GLU A 597 -8.17 2.56 18.45
CA GLU A 597 -8.42 2.85 19.87
C GLU A 597 -7.37 3.79 20.47
N VAL A 598 -7.80 4.69 21.35
CA VAL A 598 -6.95 5.48 22.24
C VAL A 598 -7.17 4.99 23.67
N ILE A 599 -6.12 4.45 24.29
CA ILE A 599 -6.13 4.02 25.69
C ILE A 599 -5.43 5.10 26.52
N LEU A 600 -6.18 5.76 27.39
CA LEU A 600 -5.66 6.79 28.30
C LEU A 600 -4.94 6.13 29.48
N GLY A 601 -3.71 6.55 29.77
CA GLY A 601 -2.93 6.03 30.89
C GLY A 601 -3.60 6.31 32.25
N THR A 602 -3.24 5.51 33.26
CA THR A 602 -3.84 5.57 34.61
C THR A 602 -3.76 6.98 35.22
N ASN A 603 -2.67 7.72 34.95
CA ASN A 603 -2.46 9.08 35.46
C ASN A 603 -2.74 10.18 34.41
N TYR A 604 -3.51 9.90 33.35
CA TYR A 604 -3.82 10.86 32.29
C TYR A 604 -4.32 12.21 32.82
N GLU A 605 -5.23 12.19 33.79
CA GLU A 605 -5.82 13.41 34.38
C GLU A 605 -4.84 14.19 35.27
N LYS A 606 -3.71 13.59 35.65
CA LYS A 606 -2.64 14.22 36.42
C LYS A 606 -1.57 14.87 35.55
N SER A 607 -1.65 14.73 34.22
CA SER A 607 -0.68 15.30 33.26
C SER A 607 -0.67 16.83 33.20
N GLY A 608 -1.64 17.52 33.83
CA GLY A 608 -1.81 18.97 33.74
C GLY A 608 -2.95 19.39 32.80
N LYS A 609 -3.06 20.71 32.56
CA LYS A 609 -4.11 21.36 31.73
C LYS A 609 -5.57 21.07 32.13
N GLU A 610 -5.82 20.76 33.40
CA GLU A 610 -7.17 20.43 33.91
C GLU A 610 -7.88 19.31 33.13
N ARG A 611 -7.11 18.37 32.58
CA ARG A 611 -7.65 17.30 31.74
C ARG A 611 -8.58 16.39 32.51
N LYS A 612 -9.67 16.02 31.84
CA LYS A 612 -10.62 15.02 32.31
C LYS A 612 -10.82 13.97 31.22
N ALA A 613 -10.69 12.69 31.59
CA ALA A 613 -10.84 11.59 30.64
C ALA A 613 -12.25 11.55 30.03
N GLU A 614 -13.27 11.91 30.81
CA GLU A 614 -14.66 11.99 30.35
C GLU A 614 -14.83 13.01 29.20
N VAL A 615 -14.14 14.15 29.28
CA VAL A 615 -14.21 15.21 28.27
C VAL A 615 -13.54 14.75 26.99
N PHE A 616 -12.34 14.18 27.10
CA PHE A 616 -11.64 13.60 25.94
C PHE A 616 -12.51 12.53 25.25
N GLN A 617 -13.10 11.62 26.04
CA GLN A 617 -14.00 10.60 25.51
C GLN A 617 -15.22 11.18 24.80
N HIS A 618 -15.84 12.22 25.36
CA HIS A 618 -16.99 12.90 24.75
C HIS A 618 -16.62 13.51 23.38
N LEU A 619 -15.51 14.25 23.31
CA LEU A 619 -15.04 14.88 22.07
C LEU A 619 -14.72 13.83 21.00
N MET A 620 -14.00 12.78 21.37
CA MET A 620 -13.64 11.70 20.46
C MET A 620 -14.89 10.98 19.91
N ARG A 621 -15.88 10.67 20.76
CA ARG A 621 -17.13 10.03 20.29
C ARG A 621 -17.92 10.93 19.34
N LYS A 622 -17.95 12.24 19.59
CA LYS A 622 -18.68 13.22 18.77
C LYS A 622 -18.03 13.41 17.40
N HIS A 623 -16.70 13.53 17.35
CA HIS A 623 -15.98 13.93 16.13
C HIS A 623 -15.33 12.77 15.36
N TYR A 624 -15.03 11.67 16.05
CA TYR A 624 -14.29 10.50 15.55
C TYR A 624 -14.95 9.19 16.04
N PRO A 625 -16.23 8.92 15.69
CA PRO A 625 -17.00 7.78 16.24
C PRO A 625 -16.39 6.41 15.94
N ASN A 626 -15.52 6.31 14.93
CA ASN A 626 -14.84 5.09 14.55
C ASN A 626 -13.66 4.72 15.47
N VAL A 627 -13.19 5.66 16.31
CA VAL A 627 -12.06 5.50 17.23
C VAL A 627 -12.59 5.21 18.63
N LYS A 628 -12.27 4.04 19.18
CA LYS A 628 -12.65 3.69 20.55
C LYS A 628 -11.79 4.46 21.56
N VAL A 629 -12.37 4.87 22.69
CA VAL A 629 -11.61 5.47 23.80
C VAL A 629 -11.80 4.62 25.05
N SER A 630 -10.71 4.21 25.68
CA SER A 630 -10.69 3.45 26.94
C SER A 630 -9.68 4.01 27.93
N ARG A 631 -9.72 3.54 29.17
CA ARG A 631 -8.77 3.91 30.24
C ARG A 631 -7.99 2.69 30.67
N SER A 632 -6.70 2.85 30.88
CA SER A 632 -5.85 1.84 31.46
C SER A 632 -6.21 1.64 32.94
N SER A 633 -6.29 0.38 33.37
CA SER A 633 -6.49 -0.02 34.76
C SER A 633 -5.19 -0.51 35.41
N LEU A 634 -4.04 -0.31 34.76
CA LEU A 634 -2.76 -0.82 35.25
C LEU A 634 -2.41 -0.17 36.59
N PRO A 635 -2.00 -0.98 37.58
CA PRO A 635 -1.67 -0.46 38.90
C PRO A 635 -0.37 0.35 38.83
N ILE A 636 -0.41 1.60 39.28
CA ILE A 636 0.77 2.42 39.49
C ILE A 636 0.66 3.09 40.86
N ASN A 637 1.71 2.99 41.67
CA ASN A 637 1.80 3.80 42.89
C ASN A 637 1.87 5.25 42.43
N ALA A 638 0.81 6.02 42.72
CA ALA A 638 0.76 7.42 42.37
C ALA A 638 1.97 8.11 43.01
N ASN A 639 2.89 8.65 42.18
CA ASN A 639 3.82 9.64 42.70
C ASN A 639 3.00 10.74 43.40
N PRO A 640 3.44 11.21 44.58
CA PRO A 640 2.76 12.31 45.27
C PRO A 640 2.69 13.52 44.32
N PRO A 641 1.61 14.34 44.43
CA PRO A 641 1.42 15.49 43.55
C PRO A 641 2.65 16.39 43.54
N ILE A 642 2.93 16.96 42.36
CA ILE A 642 3.99 17.94 42.11
C ILE A 642 4.01 18.96 43.26
N LYS A 643 5.12 19.06 43.98
CA LYS A 643 5.34 20.19 44.89
C LYS A 643 5.27 21.46 44.04
N LYS A 644 4.37 22.37 44.43
CA LYS A 644 4.39 23.74 43.93
C LYS A 644 5.66 24.38 44.48
N ASP A 645 6.70 24.45 43.65
CA ASP A 645 7.77 25.44 43.84
C ASP A 645 7.45 26.67 42.98
#